data_AF-A0A248YID3-F1
#
_entry.id   AF-A0A248YID3-F1
#
_cell.length_a   1.000
_cell.length_b   1.000
_cell.length_c   1.000
_cell.angle_alpha   90.00
_cell.angle_beta   90.00
_cell.angle_gamma   90.00
#
_symmetry.space_group_name_H-M   'P 1'
#
loop_
_entity.id
_entity.type
_entity.pdbx_description
1 polymer ?
#
loop_
_entity_poly.entity_id
_entity_poly.type
_entity_poly.pdbx_seq_one_letter_code
_entity_poly.pdbx_strand_id
1 'polypeptide(L)'
;MAGLYDLVLTPGVPGAPGPVQPAGPLTAGPLTAGHLAAGHLADLVRRSADPSDDVRVLAQPGEHSEELFREVAGLLDRDVLIAPSSADLRHRRYGTDGDGLFDAVILDRATREPVDWLVIQPPALATPLPGWFAVDRGVVRPRTGVVALPLPDGLALATRADFVARRAAAHRLRTGAAGLATVAVTVRAGAFLTSDYRGTQRVNSGRRLAAILADLPLYGADLRLWLTWPSDPAEQRTLAENLEDLADAVGATVWTPPPGGAVQVLDDGHDLRAVDRAGAPAAWHRHRPAGPDRSPAFRSDPAGRLVPATGTGTAARVVPAGRPDAATPTGTPAAATPADPVSASERPSVLVEPRRSAPSGVPWLGPGQCVNAERFDLFVASTRPPGKLAGGGIPSPDLFLVGRLEPRPAQPARSGTYLLRLAVDPGGAIPMASIRSHVPAYLQHLLAVNDTYLVPAGRLDRLRLLAGYRLTGAGRLEPVGEDREDPEDREDGADGADGADGDRPVRIDCDGAWHGVPGLPGDVRRWPSSRVSWAFALVPARGSAPPRRWLRLYRRPPAPVDGHLLLELRVPAGRAIDVPATADVLDRLPSVRSRAGQLRAAGVALIAPSRNYDRLDARRVFEAVGPAWRRRRGTPGGALPAVWSKLQARPRVDGGPAGAGPVTPGG
;
A
#
# COMPACT_ATOMS: atom_id res chain seq x y z
N MET A 1 7.74 16.21 -16.15
CA MET A 1 7.73 15.04 -15.23
C MET A 1 6.89 13.96 -15.89
N ALA A 2 7.15 12.65 -15.75
CA ALA A 2 6.33 11.65 -16.45
C ALA A 2 4.85 11.75 -16.00
N GLY A 3 3.92 11.89 -16.94
CA GLY A 3 2.48 12.03 -16.66
C GLY A 3 2.00 13.47 -16.40
N LEU A 4 2.88 14.48 -16.43
CA LEU A 4 2.55 15.88 -16.13
C LEU A 4 3.07 16.81 -17.23
N TYR A 5 2.15 17.51 -17.89
CA TYR A 5 2.41 18.53 -18.89
C TYR A 5 2.41 19.92 -18.26
N ASP A 6 3.53 20.63 -18.38
CA ASP A 6 3.66 22.01 -17.87
C ASP A 6 3.23 23.01 -18.96
N LEU A 7 2.13 23.72 -18.72
CA LEU A 7 1.65 24.81 -19.57
C LEU A 7 2.05 26.16 -18.97
N VAL A 8 3.04 26.83 -19.56
CA VAL A 8 3.47 28.16 -19.11
C VAL A 8 2.62 29.24 -19.76
N LEU A 9 1.99 30.10 -18.95
CA LEU A 9 1.26 31.27 -19.44
C LEU A 9 1.93 32.53 -18.91
N THR A 10 2.45 33.35 -19.81
CA THR A 10 3.06 34.65 -19.48
C THR A 10 2.04 35.78 -19.72
N PRO A 11 1.88 36.73 -18.79
CA PRO A 11 1.09 37.93 -19.05
C PRO A 11 1.65 38.68 -20.25
N GLY A 12 0.77 39.13 -21.16
CA GLY A 12 1.17 40.08 -22.20
C GLY A 12 1.61 41.42 -21.59
N VAL A 13 2.47 42.16 -22.30
CA VAL A 13 2.90 43.50 -21.87
C VAL A 13 1.66 44.41 -21.80
N PRO A 14 1.36 45.06 -20.65
CA PRO A 14 0.22 45.96 -20.53
C PRO A 14 0.29 47.08 -21.57
N GLY A 15 -0.77 47.24 -22.38
CA GLY A 15 -0.87 48.28 -23.41
C GLY A 15 -0.32 47.92 -24.79
N ALA A 16 0.36 46.78 -24.95
CA ALA A 16 0.63 46.20 -26.26
C ALA A 16 -0.50 45.22 -26.63
N PRO A 17 -1.08 45.28 -27.84
CA PRO A 17 -1.97 44.23 -28.34
C PRO A 17 -1.13 42.99 -28.65
N GLY A 18 -0.64 42.33 -27.61
CA GLY A 18 0.36 41.28 -27.66
C GLY A 18 -0.09 40.02 -26.90
N PRO A 19 0.19 38.84 -27.45
CA PRO A 19 -0.31 37.53 -27.02
C PRO A 19 0.20 37.10 -25.63
N VAL A 20 -0.58 36.27 -24.94
CA VAL A 20 -0.04 35.32 -23.95
C VAL A 20 0.77 34.29 -24.72
N GLN A 21 2.07 34.18 -24.46
CA GLN A 21 2.97 33.32 -25.23
C GLN A 21 3.31 32.05 -24.44
N PRO A 22 2.95 30.85 -24.92
CA PRO A 22 3.39 29.61 -24.30
C PRO A 22 4.92 29.49 -24.42
N ALA A 23 5.63 29.48 -23.29
CA ALA A 23 7.07 29.25 -23.27
C ALA A 23 7.34 27.74 -23.11
N GLY A 24 7.70 27.07 -24.20
CA GLY A 24 8.07 25.65 -24.21
C GLY A 24 8.89 25.29 -25.47
N PRO A 25 9.60 24.14 -25.48
CA PRO A 25 10.50 23.74 -26.57
C PRO A 25 9.81 23.38 -27.89
N LEU A 26 8.49 23.57 -28.00
CA LEU A 26 7.74 23.48 -29.24
C LEU A 26 7.04 24.82 -29.45
N THR A 27 7.44 25.51 -30.52
CA THR A 27 6.95 26.81 -30.96
C THR A 27 5.46 26.77 -31.28
N ALA A 28 4.60 26.93 -30.27
CA ALA A 28 3.22 27.28 -30.47
C ALA A 28 3.15 28.79 -30.77
N GLY A 29 2.55 29.14 -31.92
CA GLY A 29 2.44 30.52 -32.39
C GLY A 29 1.69 31.43 -31.41
N PRO A 30 1.84 32.75 -31.55
CA PRO A 30 1.18 33.74 -30.69
C PRO A 30 -0.35 33.62 -30.71
N LEU A 31 -0.99 33.54 -29.54
CA LEU A 31 -2.46 33.61 -29.40
C LEU A 31 -2.92 35.07 -29.52
N THR A 32 -3.61 35.44 -30.60
CA THR A 32 -4.08 36.82 -30.82
C THR A 32 -4.95 37.33 -29.67
N ALA A 33 -4.79 38.62 -29.34
CA ALA A 33 -5.46 39.28 -28.23
C ALA A 33 -6.98 39.31 -28.42
N GLY A 34 -7.65 38.30 -27.90
CA GLY A 34 -9.11 38.18 -27.80
C GLY A 34 -9.42 36.94 -26.98
N HIS A 35 -9.80 37.15 -25.71
CA HIS A 35 -10.31 36.16 -24.74
C HIS A 35 -9.75 34.75 -24.91
N LEU A 36 -8.72 34.46 -24.11
CA LEU A 36 -8.09 33.14 -24.05
C LEU A 36 -9.13 32.10 -23.58
N ALA A 37 -9.85 31.51 -24.53
CA ALA A 37 -10.96 30.60 -24.27
C ALA A 37 -10.46 29.20 -23.87
N ALA A 38 -11.24 28.49 -23.05
CA ALA A 38 -10.89 27.16 -22.57
C ALA A 38 -10.67 26.16 -23.71
N GLY A 39 -11.48 26.23 -24.78
CA GLY A 39 -11.34 25.41 -25.98
C GLY A 39 -9.95 25.51 -26.62
N HIS A 40 -9.43 26.74 -26.77
CA HIS A 40 -8.11 26.97 -27.35
C HIS A 40 -6.99 26.38 -26.49
N LEU A 41 -7.09 26.52 -25.16
CA LEU A 41 -6.13 25.93 -24.23
C LEU A 41 -6.18 24.40 -24.27
N ALA A 42 -7.38 23.82 -24.25
CA ALA A 42 -7.56 22.38 -24.32
C ALA A 42 -6.98 21.81 -25.63
N ASP A 43 -7.23 22.47 -26.77
CA ASP A 43 -6.68 22.06 -28.06
C ASP A 43 -5.16 22.18 -28.12
N LEU A 44 -4.58 23.22 -27.52
CA LEU A 44 -3.14 23.35 -27.39
C LEU A 44 -2.56 22.16 -26.60
N VAL A 45 -3.13 21.85 -25.43
CA VAL A 45 -2.70 20.71 -24.62
C VAL A 45 -2.83 19.40 -25.41
N ARG A 46 -3.97 19.13 -26.06
CA ARG A 46 -4.17 17.89 -26.83
C ARG A 46 -3.15 17.71 -27.96
N ARG A 47 -2.67 18.80 -28.57
CA ARG A 47 -1.65 18.73 -29.63
C ARG A 47 -0.23 18.54 -29.10
N SER A 48 0.03 18.94 -27.86
CA SER A 48 1.40 19.05 -27.32
C SER A 48 1.70 18.08 -26.18
N ALA A 49 0.69 17.59 -25.48
CA ALA A 49 0.81 16.67 -24.35
C ALA A 49 0.49 15.23 -24.78
N ASP A 50 0.98 14.25 -24.02
CA ASP A 50 0.46 12.89 -24.15
C ASP A 50 -1.02 12.90 -23.74
N PRO A 51 -1.93 12.16 -24.42
CA PRO A 51 -3.35 12.09 -24.05
C PRO A 51 -3.58 11.66 -22.59
N SER A 52 -2.58 11.04 -21.97
CA SER A 52 -2.59 10.57 -20.60
C SER A 52 -1.92 11.54 -19.61
N ASP A 53 -1.43 12.72 -20.01
CA ASP A 53 -0.81 13.70 -19.09
C ASP A 53 -1.87 14.57 -18.38
N ASP A 54 -1.65 14.89 -17.09
CA ASP A 54 -2.40 15.93 -16.36
C ASP A 54 -1.71 17.27 -16.64
N VAL A 55 -2.41 18.38 -16.43
CA VAL A 55 -1.90 19.70 -16.80
C VAL A 55 -1.51 20.49 -15.55
N ARG A 56 -0.27 20.95 -15.47
CA ARG A 56 0.16 21.94 -14.49
C ARG A 56 0.34 23.28 -15.18
N VAL A 57 -0.48 24.26 -14.81
CA VAL A 57 -0.43 25.61 -15.39
C VAL A 57 0.52 26.48 -14.58
N LEU A 58 1.60 26.90 -15.23
CA LEU A 58 2.60 27.79 -14.69
C LEU A 58 2.22 29.23 -15.07
N ALA A 59 1.23 29.78 -14.36
CA ALA A 59 0.72 31.14 -14.53
C ALA A 59 0.64 31.85 -13.18
N GLN A 60 0.87 33.15 -13.15
CA GLN A 60 0.74 33.96 -11.95
C GLN A 60 -0.10 35.22 -12.18
N PRO A 61 -1.15 35.45 -11.38
CA PRO A 61 -1.80 34.52 -10.43
C PRO A 61 -2.78 33.57 -11.13
N GLY A 62 -2.62 32.24 -10.95
CA GLY A 62 -3.48 31.24 -11.61
C GLY A 62 -4.94 31.23 -11.10
N GLU A 63 -5.14 31.43 -9.80
CA GLU A 63 -6.47 31.37 -9.14
C GLU A 63 -7.48 32.38 -9.68
N HIS A 64 -7.06 33.54 -10.20
CA HIS A 64 -7.98 34.52 -10.79
C HIS A 64 -8.67 34.01 -12.07
N SER A 65 -8.14 32.93 -12.65
CA SER A 65 -8.68 32.27 -13.84
C SER A 65 -9.25 30.87 -13.51
N GLU A 66 -9.67 30.62 -12.27
CA GLU A 66 -10.17 29.31 -11.85
C GLU A 66 -11.34 28.81 -12.71
N GLU A 67 -12.30 29.68 -13.07
CA GLU A 67 -13.43 29.32 -13.92
C GLU A 67 -13.00 28.85 -15.31
N LEU A 68 -12.08 29.57 -15.94
CA LEU A 68 -11.46 29.19 -17.21
C LEU A 68 -10.79 27.82 -17.10
N PHE A 69 -9.98 27.61 -16.06
CA PHE A 69 -9.26 26.34 -15.89
C PHE A 69 -10.17 25.18 -15.49
N ARG A 70 -11.31 25.45 -14.86
CA ARG A 70 -12.36 24.47 -14.60
C ARG A 70 -13.03 24.01 -15.89
N GLU A 71 -13.27 24.93 -16.82
CA GLU A 71 -13.75 24.59 -18.16
C GLU A 71 -12.69 23.80 -18.95
N VAL A 72 -11.41 24.19 -18.87
CA VAL A 72 -10.29 23.42 -19.47
C VAL A 72 -10.22 22.01 -18.89
N ALA A 73 -10.32 21.86 -17.56
CA ALA A 73 -10.34 20.55 -16.91
C ALA A 73 -11.51 19.69 -17.42
N GLY A 74 -12.69 20.28 -17.57
CA GLY A 74 -13.87 19.63 -18.15
C GLY A 74 -13.67 19.18 -19.60
N LEU A 75 -13.07 20.03 -20.45
CA LEU A 75 -12.80 19.70 -21.85
C LEU A 75 -11.72 18.63 -22.01
N LEU A 76 -10.70 18.63 -21.14
CA LEU A 76 -9.61 17.65 -21.18
C LEU A 76 -9.98 16.34 -20.50
N ASP A 77 -10.97 16.34 -19.61
CA ASP A 77 -11.28 15.26 -18.68
C ASP A 77 -10.06 14.89 -17.79
N ARG A 78 -9.31 15.93 -17.37
CA ARG A 78 -8.06 15.83 -16.60
C ARG A 78 -8.02 16.82 -15.44
N ASP A 79 -7.23 16.48 -14.44
CA ASP A 79 -6.92 17.41 -13.36
C ASP A 79 -6.01 18.53 -13.89
N VAL A 80 -6.30 19.77 -13.49
CA VAL A 80 -5.52 20.97 -13.79
C VAL A 80 -4.98 21.55 -12.49
N LEU A 81 -3.66 21.68 -12.36
CA LEU A 81 -3.01 22.26 -11.19
C LEU A 81 -2.64 23.71 -11.44
N ILE A 82 -3.04 24.62 -10.55
CA ILE A 82 -2.78 26.06 -10.65
C ILE A 82 -2.17 26.63 -9.37
N ALA A 83 -1.47 27.76 -9.50
CA ALA A 83 -0.92 28.49 -8.37
C ALA A 83 -2.01 29.31 -7.64
N PRO A 84 -2.07 29.28 -6.30
CA PRO A 84 -2.89 30.21 -5.51
C PRO A 84 -2.52 31.66 -5.78
N SER A 85 -3.48 32.57 -5.62
CA SER A 85 -3.31 34.03 -5.77
C SER A 85 -2.27 34.63 -4.83
N SER A 86 -2.14 34.08 -3.63
CA SER A 86 -1.17 34.50 -2.62
C SER A 86 0.26 34.06 -2.91
N ALA A 87 0.48 33.26 -3.96
CA ALA A 87 1.74 32.54 -4.11
C ALA A 87 2.62 33.00 -5.27
N ASP A 88 3.92 32.78 -5.07
CA ASP A 88 5.04 32.99 -5.98
C ASP A 88 5.52 31.67 -6.58
N LEU A 89 5.53 31.56 -7.92
CA LEU A 89 6.13 30.45 -8.64
C LEU A 89 7.65 30.63 -8.71
N ARG A 90 8.39 29.62 -8.28
CA ARG A 90 9.86 29.56 -8.36
C ARG A 90 10.30 28.23 -8.94
N HIS A 91 11.39 28.23 -9.69
CA HIS A 91 12.04 27.00 -10.12
C HIS A 91 13.17 26.66 -9.14
N ARG A 92 13.10 25.49 -8.50
CA ARG A 92 14.14 24.98 -7.61
C ARG A 92 14.84 23.80 -8.25
N ARG A 93 16.17 23.80 -8.20
CA ARG A 93 16.98 22.65 -8.63
C ARG A 93 17.00 21.59 -7.54
N TYR A 94 16.61 20.36 -7.86
CA TYR A 94 16.68 19.22 -6.93
C TYR A 94 17.84 18.28 -7.32
N GLY A 95 18.85 18.16 -6.45
CA GLY A 95 20.01 17.29 -6.62
C GLY A 95 21.32 17.99 -6.25
N THR A 96 22.29 17.28 -5.66
CA THR A 96 23.59 17.84 -5.20
C THR A 96 24.60 18.03 -6.34
N ASP A 97 24.42 17.36 -7.48
CA ASP A 97 25.52 17.15 -8.43
C ASP A 97 25.37 17.98 -9.73
N GLY A 98 24.72 19.14 -9.67
CA GLY A 98 24.63 20.05 -10.83
C GLY A 98 23.81 19.54 -12.03
N ASP A 99 23.26 18.33 -11.97
CA ASP A 99 22.37 17.70 -12.98
C ASP A 99 20.92 17.56 -12.45
N GLY A 100 20.58 18.38 -11.44
CA GLY A 100 19.27 18.33 -10.80
C GLY A 100 18.16 18.83 -11.72
N LEU A 101 17.03 18.12 -11.75
CA LEU A 101 15.81 18.54 -12.44
C LEU A 101 15.31 19.84 -11.79
N PHE A 102 14.98 20.84 -12.61
CA PHE A 102 14.24 22.01 -12.14
C PHE A 102 12.79 21.59 -11.87
N ASP A 103 12.30 21.83 -10.67
CA ASP A 103 10.90 21.65 -10.34
C ASP A 103 10.26 22.98 -9.98
N ALA A 104 9.00 23.14 -10.39
CA ALA A 104 8.19 24.28 -10.03
C ALA A 104 7.75 24.14 -8.57
N VAL A 105 8.10 25.13 -7.75
CA VAL A 105 7.73 25.25 -6.35
C VAL A 105 6.88 26.49 -6.17
N ILE A 106 5.75 26.34 -5.50
CA ILE A 106 4.87 27.45 -5.13
C ILE A 106 5.17 27.85 -3.68
N LEU A 107 5.48 29.12 -3.47
CA LEU A 107 5.78 29.69 -2.16
C LEU A 107 4.78 30.81 -1.85
N ASP A 108 4.23 30.88 -0.65
CA ASP A 108 3.45 32.04 -0.23
C ASP A 108 4.29 33.32 -0.35
N ARG A 109 3.70 34.38 -0.92
CA ARG A 109 4.43 35.61 -1.25
C ARG A 109 4.91 36.35 0.00
N ALA A 110 4.10 36.35 1.06
CA ALA A 110 4.38 37.07 2.29
C ALA A 110 5.39 36.32 3.17
N THR A 111 5.14 35.04 3.40
CA THR A 111 5.93 34.22 4.34
C THR A 111 7.11 33.51 3.70
N ARG A 112 7.10 33.36 2.37
CA ARG A 112 8.06 32.57 1.59
C ARG A 112 8.06 31.07 1.95
N GLU A 113 7.07 30.63 2.72
CA GLU A 113 6.84 29.22 3.05
C GLU A 113 6.17 28.50 1.87
N PRO A 114 6.45 27.22 1.64
CA PRO A 114 5.78 26.48 0.57
C PRO A 114 4.28 26.33 0.83
N VAL A 115 3.47 26.53 -0.21
CA VAL A 115 2.01 26.33 -0.18
C VAL A 115 1.56 25.41 -1.28
N ASP A 116 0.45 24.72 -1.05
CA ASP A 116 -0.04 23.70 -1.97
C ASP A 116 -0.64 24.31 -3.24
N TRP A 117 -0.41 23.64 -4.37
CA TRP A 117 -1.10 23.87 -5.63
C TRP A 117 -2.60 23.64 -5.45
N LEU A 118 -3.43 24.48 -6.10
CA LEU A 118 -4.86 24.23 -6.21
C LEU A 118 -5.09 23.20 -7.32
N VAL A 119 -5.81 22.13 -7.00
CA VAL A 119 -6.17 21.08 -7.96
C VAL A 119 -7.60 21.28 -8.42
N ILE A 120 -7.76 21.68 -9.68
CA ILE A 120 -9.06 21.82 -10.34
C ILE A 120 -9.38 20.50 -11.03
N GLN A 121 -10.47 19.87 -10.61
CA GLN A 121 -10.95 18.62 -11.21
C GLN A 121 -12.02 18.91 -12.28
N PRO A 122 -12.21 18.01 -13.27
CA PRO A 122 -13.32 18.12 -14.21
C PRO A 122 -14.65 18.11 -13.45
N PRO A 123 -15.58 19.07 -13.66
CA PRO A 123 -16.80 19.18 -12.84
C PRO A 123 -17.64 17.91 -12.75
N ALA A 124 -17.78 17.18 -13.87
CA ALA A 124 -18.55 15.93 -13.91
C ALA A 124 -17.88 14.76 -13.16
N LEU A 125 -16.58 14.89 -12.87
CA LEU A 125 -15.71 13.87 -12.27
C LEU A 125 -15.03 14.39 -10.99
N ALA A 126 -15.55 15.46 -10.40
CA ALA A 126 -15.02 16.02 -9.16
C ALA A 126 -15.30 15.04 -8.01
N THR A 127 -14.25 14.72 -7.25
CA THR A 127 -14.31 13.77 -6.13
C THR A 127 -13.32 14.17 -5.04
N PRO A 128 -13.59 13.86 -3.77
CA PRO A 128 -12.61 14.00 -2.70
C PRO A 128 -11.49 12.95 -2.77
N LEU A 129 -11.55 11.99 -3.70
CA LEU A 129 -10.56 10.94 -3.83
C LEU A 129 -9.22 11.50 -4.35
N PRO A 130 -8.09 10.89 -3.96
CA PRO A 130 -6.77 11.37 -4.36
C PRO A 130 -6.59 11.38 -5.88
N GLY A 131 -5.95 12.44 -6.38
CA GLY A 131 -5.46 12.52 -7.77
C GLY A 131 -4.19 11.70 -8.01
N TRP A 132 -3.73 11.70 -9.27
CA TRP A 132 -2.51 10.99 -9.67
C TRP A 132 -1.25 11.56 -9.01
N PHE A 133 -1.25 12.89 -8.84
CA PHE A 133 -0.20 13.64 -8.20
C PHE A 133 -0.54 13.90 -6.73
N ALA A 134 0.47 13.91 -5.89
CA ALA A 134 0.44 14.48 -4.57
C ALA A 134 1.08 15.86 -4.62
N VAL A 135 0.53 16.78 -3.83
CA VAL A 135 1.13 18.08 -3.60
C VAL A 135 1.75 18.02 -2.20
N ASP A 136 3.06 18.26 -2.12
CA ASP A 136 3.79 18.27 -0.86
C ASP A 136 4.77 19.43 -0.85
N ARG A 137 4.61 20.35 0.10
CA ARG A 137 5.45 21.54 0.29
C ARG A 137 5.62 22.33 -1.01
N GLY A 138 4.50 22.63 -1.66
CA GLY A 138 4.45 23.39 -2.91
C GLY A 138 5.09 22.72 -4.12
N VAL A 139 5.41 21.42 -4.03
CA VAL A 139 5.92 20.61 -5.16
C VAL A 139 4.87 19.59 -5.56
N VAL A 140 4.63 19.47 -6.86
CA VAL A 140 3.80 18.41 -7.44
C VAL A 140 4.66 17.18 -7.68
N ARG A 141 4.30 16.04 -7.11
CA ARG A 141 5.02 14.77 -7.32
C ARG A 141 4.04 13.67 -7.71
N PRO A 142 4.42 12.73 -8.58
CA PRO A 142 3.58 11.56 -8.82
C PRO A 142 3.52 10.80 -7.50
N ARG A 143 2.36 10.22 -7.19
CA ARG A 143 2.28 9.29 -6.07
C ARG A 143 3.21 8.08 -6.30
N THR A 144 3.34 7.21 -5.31
CA THR A 144 4.23 6.04 -5.39
C THR A 144 3.45 4.76 -5.19
N GLY A 145 3.89 3.69 -5.85
CA GLY A 145 3.25 2.37 -5.75
C GLY A 145 2.26 2.11 -6.88
N VAL A 146 1.51 1.02 -6.73
CA VAL A 146 0.42 0.67 -7.65
C VAL A 146 -0.67 1.73 -7.57
N VAL A 147 -1.24 2.09 -8.72
CA VAL A 147 -2.35 3.03 -8.80
C VAL A 147 -3.60 2.31 -8.31
N ALA A 148 -4.00 2.63 -7.09
CA ALA A 148 -5.19 2.11 -6.46
C ALA A 148 -6.01 3.29 -5.91
N LEU A 149 -7.31 3.22 -6.14
CA LEU A 149 -8.30 4.14 -5.61
C LEU A 149 -9.10 3.41 -4.53
N PRO A 150 -9.38 4.04 -3.39
CA PRO A 150 -10.11 3.40 -2.33
C PRO A 150 -11.57 3.19 -2.77
N LEU A 151 -12.11 1.99 -2.52
CA LEU A 151 -13.55 1.72 -2.56
C LEU A 151 -14.02 1.48 -1.12
N PRO A 152 -15.32 1.67 -0.82
CA PRO A 152 -15.86 1.45 0.52
C PRO A 152 -15.47 0.09 1.14
N ASP A 153 -15.53 -1.00 0.35
CA ASP A 153 -15.15 -2.35 0.77
C ASP A 153 -14.08 -2.97 -0.14
N GLY A 154 -13.13 -2.18 -0.64
CA GLY A 154 -12.06 -2.72 -1.47
C GLY A 154 -11.23 -1.67 -2.17
N LEU A 155 -10.85 -1.94 -3.42
CA LEU A 155 -9.99 -1.05 -4.19
C LEU A 155 -10.28 -1.08 -5.67
N ALA A 156 -10.09 0.03 -6.36
CA ALA A 156 -10.10 0.12 -7.80
C ALA A 156 -8.68 0.31 -8.32
N LEU A 157 -8.14 -0.70 -9.00
CA LEU A 157 -6.89 -0.58 -9.74
C LEU A 157 -7.16 0.24 -10.99
N ALA A 158 -6.28 1.19 -11.26
CA ALA A 158 -6.38 2.05 -12.43
C ALA A 158 -5.08 2.06 -13.22
N THR A 159 -5.20 2.45 -14.48
CA THR A 159 -4.09 2.85 -15.33
C THR A 159 -4.10 4.36 -15.49
N ARG A 160 -3.06 4.93 -16.10
CA ARG A 160 -3.06 6.35 -16.41
C ARG A 160 -4.21 6.75 -17.34
N ALA A 161 -4.54 5.88 -18.30
CA ALA A 161 -5.54 6.16 -19.32
C ALA A 161 -6.96 6.30 -18.72
N ASP A 162 -7.32 5.46 -17.76
CA ASP A 162 -8.67 5.40 -17.18
C ASP A 162 -8.78 5.97 -15.77
N PHE A 163 -7.71 6.57 -15.21
CA PHE A 163 -7.67 7.01 -13.81
C PHE A 163 -8.82 7.96 -13.43
N VAL A 164 -9.08 9.00 -14.22
CA VAL A 164 -10.06 10.05 -13.87
C VAL A 164 -11.47 9.47 -13.88
N ALA A 165 -11.84 8.73 -14.93
CA ALA A 165 -13.10 8.01 -15.01
C ALA A 165 -13.26 6.97 -13.90
N ARG A 166 -12.20 6.21 -13.59
CA ARG A 166 -12.19 5.21 -12.52
C ARG A 166 -12.38 5.87 -11.15
N ARG A 167 -11.74 7.02 -10.91
CA ARG A 167 -11.87 7.80 -9.67
C ARG A 167 -13.29 8.31 -9.48
N ALA A 168 -13.88 8.90 -10.51
CA ALA A 168 -15.27 9.35 -10.46
C ALA A 168 -16.24 8.20 -10.16
N ALA A 169 -16.06 7.07 -10.85
CA ALA A 169 -16.92 5.92 -10.65
C ALA A 169 -16.70 5.25 -9.28
N ALA A 170 -15.45 5.21 -8.77
CA ALA A 170 -15.14 4.77 -7.42
C ALA A 170 -15.82 5.62 -6.34
N HIS A 171 -15.88 6.94 -6.52
CA HIS A 171 -16.52 7.85 -5.57
C HIS A 171 -18.05 7.67 -5.48
N ARG A 172 -18.69 7.26 -6.58
CA ARG A 172 -20.15 7.07 -6.63
C ARG A 172 -20.59 5.83 -5.83
N LEU A 173 -19.76 4.78 -5.82
CA LEU A 173 -20.06 3.51 -5.16
C LEU A 173 -20.21 3.67 -3.65
N ARG A 174 -21.24 3.02 -3.10
CA ARG A 174 -21.46 2.91 -1.65
C ARG A 174 -20.89 1.59 -1.12
N THR A 175 -20.83 1.49 0.21
CA THR A 175 -20.55 0.23 0.92
C THR A 175 -21.50 -0.85 0.41
N GLY A 176 -20.92 -1.95 -0.05
CA GLY A 176 -21.64 -3.11 -0.52
C GLY A 176 -22.20 -3.94 0.63
N ALA A 177 -22.72 -5.11 0.30
CA ALA A 177 -23.14 -6.08 1.31
C ALA A 177 -21.92 -6.57 2.12
N ALA A 178 -22.09 -6.67 3.45
CA ALA A 178 -21.03 -7.09 4.34
C ALA A 178 -20.43 -8.46 3.93
N GLY A 179 -19.09 -8.53 3.87
CA GLY A 179 -18.36 -9.73 3.45
C GLY A 179 -18.14 -9.86 1.93
N LEU A 180 -18.56 -8.88 1.13
CA LEU A 180 -18.26 -8.79 -0.30
C LEU A 180 -17.22 -7.71 -0.59
N ALA A 181 -15.97 -8.10 -0.80
CA ALA A 181 -14.93 -7.17 -1.23
C ALA A 181 -15.07 -6.84 -2.71
N THR A 182 -14.91 -5.57 -3.11
CA THR A 182 -14.95 -5.18 -4.54
C THR A 182 -13.57 -4.79 -5.04
N VAL A 183 -13.11 -5.41 -6.14
CA VAL A 183 -11.88 -5.02 -6.83
C VAL A 183 -12.18 -4.63 -8.27
N ALA A 184 -11.95 -3.36 -8.61
CA ALA A 184 -11.98 -2.94 -10.01
C ALA A 184 -10.63 -3.19 -10.65
N VAL A 185 -10.61 -3.81 -11.83
CA VAL A 185 -9.37 -4.13 -12.54
C VAL A 185 -9.61 -4.20 -14.04
N THR A 186 -8.64 -3.71 -14.82
CA THR A 186 -8.66 -3.80 -16.28
C THR A 186 -8.02 -5.11 -16.72
N VAL A 187 -8.61 -5.77 -17.72
CA VAL A 187 -8.10 -7.01 -18.31
C VAL A 187 -7.39 -6.71 -19.64
N ARG A 188 -6.23 -7.33 -19.87
CA ARG A 188 -5.50 -7.26 -21.14
C ARG A 188 -4.74 -8.56 -21.38
N ALA A 189 -4.80 -9.10 -22.60
CA ALA A 189 -4.15 -10.37 -22.95
C ALA A 189 -4.58 -11.52 -22.03
N GLY A 190 -5.88 -11.56 -21.68
CA GLY A 190 -6.44 -12.56 -20.76
C GLY A 190 -5.93 -12.49 -19.31
N ALA A 191 -5.33 -11.39 -18.88
CA ALA A 191 -4.76 -11.24 -17.53
C ALA A 191 -4.95 -9.80 -16.97
N PHE A 192 -4.50 -9.54 -15.74
CA PHE A 192 -4.86 -8.34 -14.98
C PHE A 192 -3.85 -7.19 -15.17
N LEU A 193 -4.29 -6.11 -15.81
CA LEU A 193 -3.49 -4.91 -16.04
C LEU A 193 -3.46 -4.03 -14.78
N THR A 194 -2.24 -3.71 -14.33
CA THR A 194 -1.98 -2.76 -13.25
C THR A 194 -0.99 -1.70 -13.71
N SER A 195 -1.10 -0.48 -13.20
CA SER A 195 -0.11 0.58 -13.41
C SER A 195 0.53 0.97 -12.07
N ASP A 196 1.74 1.49 -12.11
CA ASP A 196 2.24 2.36 -11.05
C ASP A 196 2.03 3.83 -11.40
N TYR A 197 2.14 4.70 -10.40
CA TYR A 197 2.00 6.15 -10.57
C TYR A 197 3.13 6.78 -11.40
N ARG A 198 4.13 6.00 -11.85
CA ARG A 198 5.13 6.42 -12.83
C ARG A 198 4.71 6.11 -14.26
N GLY A 199 3.52 5.55 -14.45
CA GLY A 199 2.99 5.14 -15.76
C GLY A 199 3.47 3.76 -16.22
N THR A 200 4.21 3.01 -15.39
CA THR A 200 4.67 1.67 -15.77
C THR A 200 3.52 0.68 -15.64
N GLN A 201 3.10 0.13 -16.78
CA GLN A 201 2.06 -0.89 -16.83
C GLN A 201 2.62 -2.30 -16.75
N ARG A 202 1.86 -3.21 -16.14
CA ARG A 202 2.18 -4.64 -16.04
C ARG A 202 0.91 -5.47 -16.14
N VAL A 203 0.98 -6.53 -16.95
CA VAL A 203 -0.03 -7.58 -17.00
C VAL A 203 0.36 -8.67 -15.99
N ASN A 204 -0.54 -8.99 -15.08
CA ASN A 204 -0.31 -9.91 -13.96
C ASN A 204 -1.22 -11.12 -14.07
N SER A 205 -0.69 -12.30 -13.75
CA SER A 205 -1.51 -13.50 -13.56
C SER A 205 -2.38 -13.40 -12.30
N GLY A 206 -3.31 -14.34 -12.12
CA GLY A 206 -4.16 -14.45 -10.92
C GLY A 206 -3.37 -14.43 -9.61
N ARG A 207 -2.37 -15.31 -9.48
CA ARG A 207 -1.50 -15.37 -8.29
C ARG A 207 -0.75 -14.07 -8.02
N ARG A 208 -0.33 -13.37 -9.08
CA ARG A 208 0.41 -12.11 -8.95
C ARG A 208 -0.53 -10.97 -8.55
N LEU A 209 -1.76 -10.95 -9.07
CA LEU A 209 -2.80 -10.04 -8.60
C LEU A 209 -3.13 -10.32 -7.12
N ALA A 210 -3.30 -11.58 -6.72
CA ALA A 210 -3.52 -11.95 -5.31
C ALA A 210 -2.44 -11.36 -4.38
N ALA A 211 -1.18 -11.40 -4.80
CA ALA A 211 -0.08 -10.78 -4.05
C ALA A 211 -0.15 -9.25 -3.98
N ILE A 212 -0.73 -8.58 -4.99
CA ILE A 212 -1.00 -7.12 -4.96
C ILE A 212 -2.16 -6.82 -4.02
N LEU A 213 -3.15 -7.70 -3.97
CA LEU A 213 -4.32 -7.60 -3.11
C LEU A 213 -4.10 -8.18 -1.70
N ALA A 214 -2.86 -8.54 -1.33
CA ALA A 214 -2.57 -9.23 -0.07
C ALA A 214 -2.93 -8.41 1.18
N ASP A 215 -2.98 -7.08 1.03
CA ASP A 215 -3.37 -6.15 2.09
C ASP A 215 -4.91 -6.05 2.23
N LEU A 216 -5.67 -6.59 1.27
CA LEU A 216 -7.11 -6.73 1.39
C LEU A 216 -7.47 -8.01 2.18
N PRO A 217 -8.54 -7.96 2.99
CA PRO A 217 -9.03 -9.10 3.76
C PRO A 217 -9.83 -10.09 2.91
N LEU A 218 -9.19 -10.68 1.91
CA LEU A 218 -9.91 -11.55 0.95
C LEU A 218 -10.16 -12.96 1.47
N TYR A 219 -9.35 -13.44 2.42
CA TYR A 219 -9.43 -14.82 2.88
C TYR A 219 -10.77 -15.11 3.59
N GLY A 220 -11.55 -16.04 3.07
CA GLY A 220 -12.86 -16.41 3.62
C GLY A 220 -14.01 -15.44 3.32
N ALA A 221 -13.71 -14.31 2.66
CA ALA A 221 -14.69 -13.40 2.09
C ALA A 221 -15.05 -13.81 0.65
N ASP A 222 -16.03 -13.13 0.05
CA ASP A 222 -16.30 -13.21 -1.38
C ASP A 222 -15.71 -11.97 -2.06
N LEU A 223 -15.11 -12.15 -3.25
CA LEU A 223 -14.46 -11.11 -4.03
C LEU A 223 -15.27 -10.84 -5.31
N ARG A 224 -15.84 -9.64 -5.44
CA ARG A 224 -16.49 -9.16 -6.67
C ARG A 224 -15.48 -8.41 -7.54
N LEU A 225 -15.26 -8.89 -8.76
CA LEU A 225 -14.42 -8.18 -9.73
C LEU A 225 -15.26 -7.27 -10.62
N TRP A 226 -14.95 -5.98 -10.58
CA TRP A 226 -15.43 -5.01 -11.56
C TRP A 226 -14.46 -4.96 -12.73
N LEU A 227 -14.77 -5.78 -13.74
CA LEU A 227 -14.01 -5.90 -14.99
C LEU A 227 -14.93 -5.96 -16.21
N THR A 228 -14.32 -5.81 -17.38
CA THR A 228 -14.92 -6.11 -18.67
C THR A 228 -14.18 -7.30 -19.26
N TRP A 229 -14.90 -8.35 -19.65
CA TRP A 229 -14.27 -9.50 -20.30
C TRP A 229 -13.75 -9.12 -21.69
N PRO A 230 -12.60 -9.69 -22.13
CA PRO A 230 -12.13 -9.53 -23.49
C PRO A 230 -13.11 -10.17 -24.49
N SER A 231 -13.18 -9.61 -25.69
CA SER A 231 -14.05 -10.13 -26.76
C SER A 231 -13.47 -11.35 -27.48
N ASP A 232 -12.14 -11.55 -27.41
CA ASP A 232 -11.42 -12.68 -28.02
C ASP A 232 -11.58 -13.96 -27.18
N PRO A 233 -12.10 -15.07 -27.74
CA PRO A 233 -12.22 -16.34 -27.04
C PRO A 233 -10.91 -16.92 -26.50
N ALA A 234 -9.76 -16.64 -27.13
CA ALA A 234 -8.48 -17.11 -26.61
C ALA A 234 -8.11 -16.36 -25.31
N GLU A 235 -8.23 -15.03 -25.31
CA GLU A 235 -8.06 -14.24 -24.09
C GLU A 235 -9.08 -14.59 -22.99
N GLN A 236 -10.32 -14.93 -23.35
CA GLN A 236 -11.32 -15.38 -22.38
C GLN A 236 -10.90 -16.67 -21.68
N ARG A 237 -10.36 -17.66 -22.42
CA ARG A 237 -9.85 -18.90 -21.81
C ARG A 237 -8.69 -18.62 -20.84
N THR A 238 -7.72 -17.81 -21.29
CA THR A 238 -6.59 -17.40 -20.43
C THR A 238 -7.06 -16.64 -19.19
N LEU A 239 -8.10 -15.79 -19.31
CA LEU A 239 -8.65 -15.08 -18.17
C LEU A 239 -9.36 -16.03 -17.19
N ALA A 240 -10.09 -17.03 -17.69
CA ALA A 240 -10.74 -18.03 -16.83
C ALA A 240 -9.70 -18.78 -15.99
N GLU A 241 -8.61 -19.25 -16.60
CA GLU A 241 -7.48 -19.90 -15.89
C GLU A 241 -6.89 -18.96 -14.82
N ASN A 242 -6.68 -17.69 -15.16
CA ASN A 242 -6.17 -16.70 -14.21
C ASN A 242 -7.15 -16.37 -13.08
N LEU A 243 -8.47 -16.49 -13.29
CA LEU A 243 -9.49 -16.28 -12.27
C LEU A 243 -9.58 -17.45 -11.29
N GLU A 244 -9.40 -18.68 -11.77
CA GLU A 244 -9.24 -19.87 -10.93
C GLU A 244 -7.98 -19.75 -10.05
N ASP A 245 -6.84 -19.44 -10.66
CA ASP A 245 -5.56 -19.21 -9.97
C ASP A 245 -5.67 -18.07 -8.92
N LEU A 246 -6.46 -17.04 -9.23
CA LEU A 246 -6.75 -15.94 -8.30
C LEU A 246 -7.58 -16.45 -7.12
N ALA A 247 -8.70 -17.13 -7.38
CA ALA A 247 -9.60 -17.66 -6.36
C ALA A 247 -8.86 -18.59 -5.38
N ASP A 248 -8.01 -19.47 -5.91
CA ASP A 248 -7.11 -20.32 -5.13
C ASP A 248 -6.14 -19.52 -4.26
N ALA A 249 -5.44 -18.55 -4.87
CA ALA A 249 -4.41 -17.79 -4.18
C ALA A 249 -4.97 -16.87 -3.09
N VAL A 250 -6.19 -16.33 -3.26
CA VAL A 250 -6.84 -15.50 -2.23
C VAL A 250 -7.64 -16.32 -1.22
N GLY A 251 -7.96 -17.58 -1.53
CA GLY A 251 -8.81 -18.42 -0.70
C GLY A 251 -10.25 -17.88 -0.58
N ALA A 252 -10.77 -17.32 -1.67
CA ALA A 252 -12.04 -16.59 -1.71
C ALA A 252 -12.85 -17.02 -2.94
N THR A 253 -14.18 -16.97 -2.85
CA THR A 253 -15.02 -17.08 -4.05
C THR A 253 -14.86 -15.81 -4.87
N VAL A 254 -14.47 -15.93 -6.14
CA VAL A 254 -14.34 -14.77 -7.05
C VAL A 254 -15.56 -14.71 -7.96
N TRP A 255 -16.26 -13.58 -7.95
CA TRP A 255 -17.42 -13.29 -8.78
C TRP A 255 -17.04 -12.36 -9.93
N THR A 256 -17.37 -12.77 -11.15
CA THR A 256 -17.18 -11.97 -12.37
C THR A 256 -18.50 -11.85 -13.13
N PRO A 257 -18.64 -10.88 -14.03
CA PRO A 257 -19.69 -10.97 -15.06
C PRO A 257 -19.49 -12.26 -15.90
N PRO A 258 -20.51 -12.71 -16.67
CA PRO A 258 -20.36 -13.85 -17.55
C PRO A 258 -19.28 -13.59 -18.64
N PRO A 259 -18.65 -14.63 -19.22
CA PRO A 259 -17.68 -14.46 -20.30
C PRO A 259 -18.21 -13.59 -21.45
N GLY A 260 -17.42 -12.60 -21.87
CA GLY A 260 -17.80 -11.59 -22.86
C GLY A 260 -18.73 -10.47 -22.35
N GLY A 261 -19.17 -10.54 -21.09
CA GLY A 261 -19.93 -9.51 -20.41
C GLY A 261 -19.06 -8.48 -19.69
N ALA A 262 -19.71 -7.59 -18.94
CA ALA A 262 -19.07 -6.52 -18.19
C ALA A 262 -19.79 -6.23 -16.88
N VAL A 263 -19.15 -5.44 -16.02
CA VAL A 263 -19.81 -4.86 -14.85
C VAL A 263 -20.15 -3.41 -15.11
N GLN A 264 -21.40 -3.03 -14.83
CA GLN A 264 -21.91 -1.68 -14.95
C GLN A 264 -22.21 -1.09 -13.57
N VAL A 265 -21.83 0.17 -13.37
CA VAL A 265 -22.30 0.98 -12.23
C VAL A 265 -23.74 1.40 -12.50
N LEU A 266 -24.65 1.15 -11.56
CA LEU A 266 -26.05 1.56 -11.70
C LEU A 266 -26.19 3.10 -11.70
N ASP A 267 -27.24 3.62 -12.32
CA ASP A 267 -27.46 5.07 -12.47
C ASP A 267 -27.73 5.78 -11.14
N ASP A 268 -28.26 5.05 -10.14
CA ASP A 268 -28.34 5.53 -8.75
C ASP A 268 -26.95 5.65 -8.09
N GLY A 269 -25.90 5.15 -8.76
CA GLY A 269 -24.50 5.22 -8.36
C GLY A 269 -24.14 4.24 -7.26
N HIS A 270 -25.08 3.48 -6.71
CA HIS A 270 -24.89 2.86 -5.39
C HIS A 270 -24.37 1.44 -5.43
N ASP A 271 -24.53 0.71 -6.54
CA ASP A 271 -24.12 -0.69 -6.66
C ASP A 271 -23.67 -1.05 -8.09
N LEU A 272 -23.21 -2.29 -8.24
CA LEU A 272 -22.72 -2.88 -9.47
C LEU A 272 -23.63 -4.01 -9.94
N ARG A 273 -23.91 -4.05 -11.25
CA ARG A 273 -24.55 -5.20 -11.90
C ARG A 273 -23.66 -5.84 -12.93
N ALA A 274 -23.74 -7.16 -13.06
CA ALA A 274 -23.22 -7.90 -14.20
C ALA A 274 -24.19 -7.75 -15.37
N VAL A 275 -23.63 -7.47 -16.54
CA VAL A 275 -24.33 -7.46 -17.82
C VAL A 275 -23.66 -8.42 -18.78
N ASP A 276 -24.43 -9.01 -19.68
CA ASP A 276 -23.91 -9.84 -20.76
C ASP A 276 -23.32 -8.98 -21.89
N ARG A 277 -22.91 -9.64 -22.99
CA ARG A 277 -22.35 -8.98 -24.17
C ARG A 277 -23.34 -8.02 -24.85
N ALA A 278 -24.65 -8.26 -24.72
CA ALA A 278 -25.70 -7.41 -25.26
C ALA A 278 -26.04 -6.23 -24.32
N GLY A 279 -25.43 -6.18 -23.13
CA GLY A 279 -25.70 -5.18 -22.11
C GLY A 279 -26.94 -5.50 -21.26
N ALA A 280 -27.56 -6.67 -21.43
CA ALA A 280 -28.69 -7.09 -20.60
C ALA A 280 -28.20 -7.58 -19.23
N PRO A 281 -28.95 -7.36 -18.14
CA PRO A 281 -28.62 -7.92 -16.84
C PRO A 281 -28.39 -9.43 -16.88
N ALA A 282 -27.32 -9.90 -16.24
CA ALA A 282 -26.93 -11.29 -16.27
C ALA A 282 -26.51 -11.82 -14.90
N ALA A 283 -26.55 -13.15 -14.74
CA ALA A 283 -26.04 -13.79 -13.55
C ALA A 283 -24.50 -13.67 -13.47
N TRP A 284 -24.00 -13.36 -12.29
CA TRP A 284 -22.58 -13.40 -11.97
C TRP A 284 -22.06 -14.83 -12.07
N HIS A 285 -20.90 -14.97 -12.69
CA HIS A 285 -20.16 -16.21 -12.78
C HIS A 285 -19.23 -16.37 -11.57
N ARG A 286 -19.11 -17.60 -11.07
CA ARG A 286 -18.43 -17.93 -9.80
C ARG A 286 -17.20 -18.78 -10.07
N HIS A 287 -16.03 -18.32 -9.61
CA HIS A 287 -14.79 -19.09 -9.56
C HIS A 287 -14.49 -19.47 -8.10
N ARG A 288 -14.23 -20.75 -7.84
CA ARG A 288 -14.08 -21.28 -6.48
C ARG A 288 -12.63 -21.69 -6.23
N PRO A 289 -12.12 -21.54 -4.99
CA PRO A 289 -10.86 -22.17 -4.62
C PRO A 289 -11.01 -23.69 -4.60
N ALA A 290 -9.93 -24.45 -4.81
CA ALA A 290 -9.87 -25.91 -4.84
C ALA A 290 -10.19 -26.63 -3.49
N GLY A 291 -10.71 -25.91 -2.50
CA GLY A 291 -11.06 -26.40 -1.17
C GLY A 291 -12.45 -27.06 -1.08
N PRO A 292 -12.88 -27.45 0.14
CA PRO A 292 -14.20 -28.04 0.36
C PRO A 292 -15.31 -27.07 -0.08
N ASP A 293 -16.35 -27.62 -0.72
CA ASP A 293 -17.40 -26.80 -1.34
C ASP A 293 -18.19 -26.02 -0.28
N ARG A 294 -17.88 -24.74 -0.16
CA ARG A 294 -18.62 -23.82 0.71
C ARG A 294 -19.83 -23.28 -0.07
N SER A 295 -21.00 -23.40 0.55
CA SER A 295 -22.22 -22.73 0.08
C SER A 295 -21.93 -21.24 -0.11
N PRO A 296 -22.27 -20.65 -1.27
CA PRO A 296 -21.93 -19.26 -1.56
C PRO A 296 -22.69 -18.33 -0.61
N ALA A 297 -22.00 -17.33 -0.07
CA ALA A 297 -22.62 -16.31 0.77
C ALA A 297 -23.52 -15.36 -0.04
N PHE A 298 -23.32 -15.30 -1.36
CA PHE A 298 -24.02 -14.44 -2.29
C PHE A 298 -24.65 -15.21 -3.45
N ARG A 299 -25.66 -14.61 -4.07
CA ARG A 299 -26.29 -15.09 -5.30
C ARG A 299 -26.62 -13.91 -6.22
N SER A 300 -26.79 -14.19 -7.50
CA SER A 300 -27.27 -13.18 -8.44
C SER A 300 -28.78 -12.99 -8.32
N ASP A 301 -29.24 -11.74 -8.27
CA ASP A 301 -30.65 -11.42 -8.47
C ASP A 301 -30.99 -11.27 -9.98
N PRO A 302 -32.29 -11.19 -10.36
CA PRO A 302 -32.68 -11.00 -11.76
C PRO A 302 -32.20 -9.68 -12.40
N ALA A 303 -31.81 -8.69 -11.59
CA ALA A 303 -31.25 -7.42 -12.06
C ALA A 303 -29.73 -7.49 -12.25
N GLY A 304 -29.13 -8.68 -12.09
CA GLY A 304 -27.70 -8.89 -12.23
C GLY A 304 -26.87 -8.34 -11.08
N ARG A 305 -27.44 -8.13 -9.88
CA ARG A 305 -26.70 -7.72 -8.67
C ARG A 305 -26.33 -8.93 -7.82
N LEU A 306 -25.27 -8.82 -7.02
CA LEU A 306 -24.95 -9.80 -5.98
C LEU A 306 -25.68 -9.46 -4.69
N VAL A 307 -26.55 -10.36 -4.23
CA VAL A 307 -27.30 -10.22 -2.98
C VAL A 307 -26.96 -11.36 -2.02
N PRO A 308 -26.99 -11.16 -0.69
CA PRO A 308 -26.76 -12.23 0.28
C PRO A 308 -27.72 -13.42 0.06
N ALA A 309 -27.20 -14.64 0.10
CA ALA A 309 -27.96 -15.86 -0.13
C ALA A 309 -28.91 -16.19 1.04
N THR A 310 -28.60 -15.74 2.26
CA THR A 310 -29.36 -16.02 3.49
C THR A 310 -30.65 -15.19 3.65
N GLY A 311 -31.04 -14.43 2.63
CA GLY A 311 -32.21 -13.56 2.61
C GLY A 311 -33.51 -14.17 2.10
N THR A 312 -33.76 -15.48 2.22
CA THR A 312 -35.15 -15.99 2.17
C THR A 312 -35.85 -15.60 3.45
N GLY A 313 -36.24 -14.33 3.54
CA GLY A 313 -37.31 -13.92 4.42
C GLY A 313 -38.57 -14.69 4.03
N THR A 314 -39.01 -15.55 4.94
CA THR A 314 -40.42 -15.63 5.26
C THR A 314 -40.88 -14.19 5.48
N ALA A 315 -41.57 -13.62 4.48
CA ALA A 315 -42.22 -12.33 4.62
C ALA A 315 -43.35 -12.46 5.63
N ALA A 316 -43.02 -12.37 6.93
CA ALA A 316 -44.01 -12.04 7.94
C ALA A 316 -44.45 -10.60 7.65
N ARG A 317 -45.62 -10.48 7.00
CA ARG A 317 -46.39 -9.25 6.90
C ARG A 317 -46.63 -8.74 8.32
N VAL A 318 -45.78 -7.82 8.79
CA VAL A 318 -46.06 -7.02 9.98
C VAL A 318 -47.21 -6.09 9.64
N VAL A 319 -48.41 -6.50 10.05
CA VAL A 319 -49.56 -5.61 10.21
C VAL A 319 -49.19 -4.63 11.33
N PRO A 320 -49.36 -3.30 11.15
CA PRO A 320 -49.11 -2.35 12.23
C PRO A 320 -50.20 -2.56 13.30
N ALA A 321 -49.83 -3.15 14.43
CA ALA A 321 -50.68 -3.23 15.60
C ALA A 321 -50.41 -2.03 16.51
N GLY A 322 -51.50 -1.49 17.05
CA GLY A 322 -51.58 -0.21 17.74
C GLY A 322 -50.64 -0.01 18.93
N ARG A 323 -50.33 1.27 19.13
CA ARG A 323 -49.84 1.91 20.34
C ARG A 323 -50.66 1.48 21.58
N PRO A 324 -50.04 0.94 22.63
CA PRO A 324 -50.59 0.99 23.98
C PRO A 324 -49.95 2.12 24.79
N ASP A 325 -50.80 2.67 25.65
CA ASP A 325 -50.57 3.76 26.57
C ASP A 325 -49.55 3.47 27.67
N ALA A 326 -49.12 4.59 28.26
CA ALA A 326 -48.20 4.72 29.37
C ALA A 326 -48.59 3.88 30.61
N ALA A 327 -47.61 3.19 31.17
CA ALA A 327 -47.60 2.78 32.56
C ALA A 327 -46.23 3.10 33.19
N THR A 328 -46.27 3.93 34.22
CA THR A 328 -45.16 4.31 35.10
C THR A 328 -44.64 3.08 35.87
N PRO A 329 -43.32 2.79 35.89
CA PRO A 329 -42.77 1.81 36.82
C PRO A 329 -42.21 2.49 38.07
N THR A 330 -42.82 2.15 39.22
CA THR A 330 -42.29 2.44 40.55
C THR A 330 -41.47 1.23 41.01
N GLY A 331 -40.15 1.42 41.17
CA GLY A 331 -39.29 0.77 42.17
C GLY A 331 -39.02 -0.74 42.09
N THR A 332 -37.75 -1.11 41.87
CA THR A 332 -36.92 -2.05 42.69
C THR A 332 -35.49 -2.05 42.11
N PRO A 333 -34.42 -1.84 42.90
CA PRO A 333 -33.05 -1.87 42.40
C PRO A 333 -32.64 -3.31 42.09
N ALA A 334 -32.80 -3.71 40.83
CA ALA A 334 -32.23 -4.94 40.31
C ALA A 334 -30.70 -4.84 40.33
N ALA A 335 -30.05 -5.87 40.87
CA ALA A 335 -28.60 -6.03 40.87
C ALA A 335 -28.05 -5.72 39.46
N ALA A 336 -27.10 -4.79 39.40
CA ALA A 336 -26.49 -4.33 38.18
C ALA A 336 -25.95 -5.53 37.38
N THR A 337 -26.67 -5.90 36.32
CA THR A 337 -26.13 -6.73 35.24
C THR A 337 -24.81 -6.07 34.81
N PRO A 338 -23.67 -6.76 34.86
CA PRO A 338 -22.39 -6.17 34.50
C PRO A 338 -22.52 -5.57 33.09
N ALA A 339 -22.27 -4.26 32.99
CA ALA A 339 -22.41 -3.50 31.75
C ALA A 339 -21.65 -4.21 30.63
N ASP A 340 -22.30 -4.29 29.46
CA ASP A 340 -21.78 -4.94 28.26
C ASP A 340 -20.39 -4.33 27.93
N PRO A 341 -19.28 -5.09 28.09
CA PRO A 341 -17.96 -4.49 28.34
C PRO A 341 -17.28 -3.88 27.10
N VAL A 342 -17.97 -3.83 25.96
CA VAL A 342 -17.37 -3.45 24.67
C VAL A 342 -18.28 -2.48 23.89
N SER A 343 -18.54 -1.32 24.49
CA SER A 343 -19.18 -0.22 23.76
C SER A 343 -18.18 0.47 22.82
N ALA A 344 -18.69 1.01 21.70
CA ALA A 344 -17.88 1.83 20.81
C ALA A 344 -17.38 3.08 21.55
N SER A 345 -16.14 3.49 21.28
CA SER A 345 -15.62 4.73 21.85
C SER A 345 -16.16 5.95 21.12
N GLU A 346 -16.44 7.02 21.87
CA GLU A 346 -16.74 8.31 21.27
C GLU A 346 -15.54 8.83 20.47
N ARG A 347 -15.84 9.58 19.41
CA ARG A 347 -14.79 10.12 18.54
C ARG A 347 -14.06 11.25 19.28
N PRO A 348 -12.74 11.15 19.51
CA PRO A 348 -12.00 12.20 20.16
C PRO A 348 -11.91 13.44 19.26
N SER A 349 -11.93 14.61 19.90
CA SER A 349 -11.52 15.88 19.31
C SER A 349 -10.06 15.83 18.84
N VAL A 350 -9.71 16.67 17.87
CA VAL A 350 -8.37 16.68 17.23
C VAL A 350 -7.69 18.05 17.38
N LEU A 351 -6.39 18.03 17.65
CA LEU A 351 -5.54 19.22 17.71
C LEU A 351 -4.40 19.12 16.69
N VAL A 352 -3.94 20.25 16.17
CA VAL A 352 -2.77 20.28 15.27
C VAL A 352 -1.49 20.26 16.12
N GLU A 353 -0.62 19.30 15.83
CA GLU A 353 0.63 19.14 16.53
C GLU A 353 1.63 20.29 16.24
N PRO A 354 2.44 20.73 17.21
CA PRO A 354 3.55 21.64 16.97
C PRO A 354 4.55 21.05 15.95
N ARG A 355 5.06 21.88 15.03
CA ARG A 355 6.04 21.45 14.01
C ARG A 355 7.36 20.88 14.59
N ARG A 356 7.64 21.12 15.88
CA ARG A 356 8.87 20.70 16.58
C ARG A 356 8.71 19.41 17.39
N SER A 357 7.60 18.69 17.25
CA SER A 357 7.42 17.43 17.95
C SER A 357 8.48 16.38 17.60
N ALA A 358 8.66 15.44 18.52
CA ALA A 358 9.54 14.29 18.33
C ALA A 358 9.17 13.55 17.03
N PRO A 359 10.17 13.00 16.31
CA PRO A 359 9.91 12.28 15.07
C PRO A 359 9.00 11.08 15.33
N SER A 360 7.99 10.90 14.48
CA SER A 360 7.01 9.80 14.56
C SER A 360 7.64 8.41 14.38
N GLY A 361 8.87 8.34 13.88
CA GLY A 361 9.54 7.11 13.45
C GLY A 361 9.13 6.64 12.06
N VAL A 362 8.04 7.17 11.51
CA VAL A 362 7.47 6.79 10.22
C VAL A 362 7.97 7.75 9.13
N PRO A 363 8.77 7.29 8.15
CA PRO A 363 9.53 8.18 7.26
C PRO A 363 8.66 9.01 6.30
N TRP A 364 7.45 8.56 6.00
CA TRP A 364 6.50 9.25 5.13
C TRP A 364 5.55 10.18 5.89
N LEU A 365 5.56 10.14 7.22
CA LEU A 365 4.69 10.95 8.07
C LEU A 365 5.44 12.22 8.49
N GLY A 366 5.04 13.36 7.92
CA GLY A 366 5.65 14.67 8.21
C GLY A 366 5.27 15.20 9.60
N PRO A 367 5.96 16.25 10.09
CA PRO A 367 5.57 16.95 11.32
C PRO A 367 4.24 17.70 11.15
N GLY A 368 3.61 18.09 12.25
CA GLY A 368 2.40 18.93 12.25
C GLY A 368 1.12 18.18 11.88
N GLN A 369 1.00 16.91 12.25
CA GLN A 369 -0.21 16.12 12.03
C GLN A 369 -1.33 16.56 12.97
N CYS A 370 -2.59 16.29 12.60
CA CYS A 370 -3.69 16.35 13.55
C CYS A 370 -3.64 15.12 14.44
N VAL A 371 -3.79 15.29 15.75
CA VAL A 371 -3.66 14.23 16.75
C VAL A 371 -4.84 14.30 17.71
N ASN A 372 -5.19 13.20 18.38
CA ASN A 372 -6.26 13.21 19.38
C ASN A 372 -5.96 14.22 20.50
N ALA A 373 -6.96 15.00 20.93
CA ALA A 373 -6.81 16.00 21.99
C ALA A 373 -7.14 15.43 23.38
N GLU A 374 -7.92 14.36 23.43
CA GLU A 374 -8.34 13.69 24.65
C GLU A 374 -7.98 12.20 24.63
N ARG A 375 -8.04 11.58 25.81
CA ARG A 375 -7.84 10.14 25.95
C ARG A 375 -9.06 9.40 25.41
N PHE A 376 -8.83 8.31 24.68
CA PHE A 376 -9.90 7.45 24.16
C PHE A 376 -9.41 6.01 24.04
N ASP A 377 -10.34 5.06 23.82
CA ASP A 377 -9.97 3.67 23.60
C ASP A 377 -9.93 3.33 22.11
N LEU A 378 -8.89 2.58 21.74
CA LEU A 378 -8.60 2.16 20.39
C LEU A 378 -8.51 0.65 20.32
N PHE A 379 -9.24 0.04 19.40
CA PHE A 379 -9.22 -1.39 19.16
C PHE A 379 -8.22 -1.74 18.06
N VAL A 380 -7.20 -2.53 18.38
CA VAL A 380 -6.12 -2.94 17.48
C VAL A 380 -6.12 -4.46 17.31
N ALA A 381 -6.14 -4.94 16.07
CA ALA A 381 -6.05 -6.37 15.80
C ALA A 381 -4.61 -6.89 15.99
N SER A 382 -4.48 -8.11 16.49
CA SER A 382 -3.20 -8.78 16.73
C SER A 382 -3.30 -10.27 16.40
N THR A 383 -2.21 -10.84 15.86
CA THR A 383 -2.08 -12.28 15.63
C THR A 383 -1.53 -13.03 16.84
N ARG A 384 -1.18 -12.32 17.92
CA ARG A 384 -0.64 -12.89 19.17
C ARG A 384 -1.61 -12.70 20.33
N PRO A 385 -1.73 -13.69 21.22
CA PRO A 385 -2.54 -13.57 22.42
C PRO A 385 -2.03 -12.47 23.34
N PRO A 386 -2.92 -11.75 24.06
CA PRO A 386 -2.57 -10.65 24.96
C PRO A 386 -1.43 -10.96 25.94
N GLY A 387 -1.44 -12.14 26.57
CA GLY A 387 -0.42 -12.56 27.54
C GLY A 387 1.01 -12.62 26.98
N LYS A 388 1.17 -12.81 25.66
CA LYS A 388 2.50 -12.82 25.01
C LYS A 388 2.96 -11.43 24.55
N LEU A 389 2.14 -10.39 24.72
CA LEU A 389 2.46 -9.02 24.26
C LEU A 389 3.36 -8.27 25.23
N ALA A 390 3.28 -8.51 26.55
CA ALA A 390 4.14 -7.84 27.53
C ALA A 390 5.63 -8.11 27.23
N GLY A 391 5.95 -9.38 27.02
CA GLY A 391 7.29 -9.84 26.67
C GLY A 391 7.65 -9.71 25.18
N GLY A 392 6.66 -9.68 24.27
CA GLY A 392 6.91 -9.76 22.82
C GLY A 392 6.68 -8.47 22.04
N GLY A 393 5.74 -7.60 22.45
CA GLY A 393 5.19 -6.53 21.63
C GLY A 393 4.08 -7.00 20.68
N ILE A 394 3.29 -6.04 20.18
CA ILE A 394 2.26 -6.26 19.15
C ILE A 394 2.97 -6.51 17.81
N PRO A 395 2.73 -7.65 17.14
CA PRO A 395 3.34 -7.92 15.85
C PRO A 395 2.82 -6.91 14.82
N SER A 396 3.72 -6.13 14.24
CA SER A 396 3.41 -5.22 13.14
C SER A 396 4.48 -5.30 12.06
N PRO A 397 4.10 -5.36 10.78
CA PRO A 397 5.06 -5.27 9.69
C PRO A 397 5.68 -3.88 9.59
N ASP A 398 5.03 -2.85 10.12
CA ASP A 398 5.39 -1.44 9.91
C ASP A 398 5.71 -0.73 11.24
N LEU A 399 6.27 0.48 11.16
CA LEU A 399 6.58 1.32 12.33
C LEU A 399 5.36 2.09 12.86
N PHE A 400 4.18 1.49 12.77
CA PHE A 400 2.94 2.03 13.31
C PHE A 400 1.94 0.90 13.58
N LEU A 401 0.90 1.23 14.34
CA LEU A 401 -0.31 0.42 14.51
C LEU A 401 -1.49 1.14 13.84
N VAL A 402 -2.46 0.36 13.38
CA VAL A 402 -3.75 0.87 12.92
C VAL A 402 -4.83 0.29 13.82
N GLY A 403 -5.67 1.15 14.36
CA GLY A 403 -6.80 0.75 15.19
C GLY A 403 -8.08 1.47 14.82
N ARG A 404 -9.18 1.05 15.44
CA ARG A 404 -10.53 1.62 15.24
C ARG A 404 -11.21 1.97 16.55
N LEU A 405 -12.15 2.91 16.51
CA LEU A 405 -12.99 3.24 17.68
C LEU A 405 -14.04 2.16 17.99
N GLU A 406 -14.49 1.46 16.96
CA GLU A 406 -15.41 0.35 17.11
C GLU A 406 -14.67 -0.96 17.37
N PRO A 407 -15.16 -1.81 18.28
CA PRO A 407 -14.60 -3.13 18.54
C PRO A 407 -14.88 -4.13 17.41
N ARG A 408 -15.57 -3.70 16.36
CA ARG A 408 -15.79 -4.54 15.20
C ARG A 408 -14.51 -4.58 14.39
N PRO A 409 -13.91 -5.77 14.20
CA PRO A 409 -12.81 -5.87 13.27
C PRO A 409 -13.31 -5.40 11.90
N ALA A 410 -12.46 -4.65 11.22
CA ALA A 410 -12.67 -4.19 9.84
C ALA A 410 -12.97 -5.32 8.84
N GLN A 411 -12.73 -6.55 9.26
CA GLN A 411 -12.58 -7.75 8.47
C GLN A 411 -13.30 -8.88 9.23
N PRO A 412 -13.85 -9.89 8.55
CA PRO A 412 -14.13 -11.16 9.20
C PRO A 412 -12.80 -11.71 9.70
N ALA A 413 -12.49 -11.56 11.00
CA ALA A 413 -11.16 -11.91 11.46
C ALA A 413 -10.96 -13.43 11.39
N ARG A 414 -9.73 -13.81 11.03
CA ARG A 414 -9.34 -15.22 10.96
C ARG A 414 -9.49 -15.84 12.34
N SER A 415 -9.88 -17.12 12.40
CA SER A 415 -9.76 -17.90 13.63
C SER A 415 -8.35 -17.74 14.21
N GLY A 416 -8.25 -17.38 15.49
CA GLY A 416 -6.99 -17.07 16.16
C GLY A 416 -6.53 -15.61 16.07
N THR A 417 -7.35 -14.69 15.57
CA THR A 417 -7.10 -13.24 15.69
C THR A 417 -7.56 -12.74 17.05
N TYR A 418 -6.75 -11.90 17.67
CA TYR A 418 -7.06 -11.20 18.91
C TYR A 418 -7.36 -9.73 18.62
N LEU A 419 -8.25 -9.15 19.40
CA LEU A 419 -8.52 -7.72 19.41
C LEU A 419 -8.05 -7.14 20.74
N LEU A 420 -7.24 -6.09 20.68
CA LEU A 420 -6.66 -5.43 21.83
C LEU A 420 -7.37 -4.10 22.03
N ARG A 421 -7.87 -3.83 23.23
CA ARG A 421 -8.39 -2.51 23.61
C ARG A 421 -7.25 -1.74 24.27
N LEU A 422 -6.85 -0.65 23.64
CA LEU A 422 -5.74 0.19 24.06
C LEU A 422 -6.27 1.55 24.48
N ALA A 423 -5.93 2.03 25.67
CA ALA A 423 -6.10 3.44 26.00
C ALA A 423 -5.02 4.24 25.28
N VAL A 424 -5.43 5.31 24.59
CA VAL A 424 -4.55 6.22 23.88
C VAL A 424 -4.62 7.58 24.55
N ASP A 425 -3.53 8.00 25.20
CA ASP A 425 -3.45 9.33 25.81
C ASP A 425 -3.40 10.45 24.74
N PRO A 426 -3.69 11.71 25.09
CA PRO A 426 -3.66 12.85 24.17
C PRO A 426 -2.40 12.87 23.30
N GLY A 427 -2.60 13.11 22.01
CA GLY A 427 -1.59 13.16 20.96
C GLY A 427 -0.95 11.82 20.55
N GLY A 428 -1.38 10.69 21.10
CA GLY A 428 -0.87 9.36 20.76
C GLY A 428 -1.26 8.88 19.36
N ALA A 429 -2.45 9.24 18.88
CA ALA A 429 -3.02 8.75 17.62
C ALA A 429 -3.32 9.87 16.63
N ILE A 430 -3.30 9.52 15.35
CA ILE A 430 -3.59 10.40 14.21
C ILE A 430 -4.80 9.82 13.48
N PRO A 431 -5.94 10.54 13.38
CA PRO A 431 -7.06 10.10 12.56
C PRO A 431 -6.61 9.94 11.12
N MET A 432 -6.86 8.78 10.50
CA MET A 432 -6.40 8.48 9.13
C MET A 432 -6.89 9.53 8.13
N ALA A 433 -8.16 9.93 8.23
CA ALA A 433 -8.77 10.95 7.37
C ALA A 433 -8.10 12.34 7.48
N SER A 434 -7.30 12.59 8.52
CA SER A 434 -6.63 13.87 8.76
C SER A 434 -5.14 13.89 8.35
N ILE A 435 -4.59 12.77 7.90
CA ILE A 435 -3.18 12.68 7.50
C ILE A 435 -2.93 13.55 6.28
N ARG A 436 -2.06 14.54 6.42
CA ARG A 436 -1.71 15.49 5.34
C ARG A 436 -0.53 15.02 4.48
N SER A 437 0.20 14.02 4.95
CA SER A 437 1.38 13.51 4.27
C SER A 437 1.05 12.49 3.19
N HIS A 438 2.03 12.18 2.34
CA HIS A 438 1.89 11.15 1.31
C HIS A 438 1.73 9.76 1.94
N VAL A 439 0.48 9.33 2.08
CA VAL A 439 0.13 8.01 2.62
C VAL A 439 0.46 6.91 1.62
N PRO A 440 1.21 5.87 2.03
CA PRO A 440 1.50 4.71 1.20
C PRO A 440 0.22 4.12 0.57
N ALA A 441 0.31 3.67 -0.69
CA ALA A 441 -0.84 3.20 -1.45
C ALA A 441 -1.66 2.12 -0.71
N TYR A 442 -1.00 1.20 -0.01
CA TYR A 442 -1.68 0.14 0.74
C TYR A 442 -2.52 0.66 1.92
N LEU A 443 -2.26 1.87 2.42
CA LEU A 443 -3.03 2.50 3.49
C LEU A 443 -4.07 3.50 2.97
N GLN A 444 -4.08 3.83 1.67
CA GLN A 444 -5.00 4.85 1.13
C GLN A 444 -6.47 4.49 1.30
N HIS A 445 -6.81 3.19 1.30
CA HIS A 445 -8.17 2.72 1.58
C HIS A 445 -8.68 3.09 2.98
N LEU A 446 -7.77 3.28 3.94
CA LEU A 446 -8.12 3.67 5.30
C LEU A 446 -8.41 5.17 5.45
N LEU A 447 -8.03 6.00 4.47
CA LEU A 447 -8.30 7.45 4.51
C LEU A 447 -9.80 7.77 4.45
N ALA A 448 -10.60 6.89 3.85
CA ALA A 448 -12.05 7.04 3.76
C ALA A 448 -12.79 6.58 5.03
N VAL A 449 -12.09 5.97 5.99
CA VAL A 449 -12.70 5.38 7.19
C VAL A 449 -12.52 6.33 8.38
N ASN A 450 -13.58 7.08 8.70
CA ASN A 450 -13.56 8.15 9.70
C ASN A 450 -13.22 7.68 11.13
N ASP A 451 -13.39 6.40 11.44
CA ASP A 451 -13.11 5.83 12.76
C ASP A 451 -11.81 5.04 12.83
N THR A 452 -10.93 5.22 11.84
CA THR A 452 -9.60 4.59 11.82
C THR A 452 -8.52 5.57 12.24
N TYR A 453 -7.66 5.13 13.14
CA TYR A 453 -6.53 5.90 13.67
C TYR A 453 -5.22 5.16 13.44
N LEU A 454 -4.18 5.93 13.16
CA LEU A 454 -2.80 5.47 13.06
C LEU A 454 -2.04 5.90 14.31
N VAL A 455 -1.31 4.96 14.91
CA VAL A 455 -0.43 5.20 16.05
C VAL A 455 1.01 4.97 15.61
N PRO A 456 1.81 6.03 15.41
CA PRO A 456 3.21 5.89 15.04
C PRO A 456 4.05 5.26 16.15
N ALA A 457 5.10 4.53 15.78
CA ALA A 457 6.04 3.90 16.72
C ALA A 457 6.65 4.88 17.73
N GLY A 458 6.92 6.12 17.31
CA GLY A 458 7.45 7.17 18.18
C GLY A 458 6.46 7.71 19.22
N ARG A 459 5.25 7.15 19.31
CA ARG A 459 4.18 7.56 20.24
C ARG A 459 3.59 6.40 21.05
N LEU A 460 4.19 5.22 20.98
CA LEU A 460 3.69 4.04 21.70
C LEU A 460 3.81 4.17 23.22
N ASP A 461 4.63 5.11 23.70
CA ASP A 461 4.70 5.53 25.11
C ASP A 461 3.37 6.10 25.63
N ARG A 462 2.46 6.52 24.73
CA ARG A 462 1.12 7.05 25.04
C ARG A 462 0.01 6.00 24.98
N LEU A 463 0.38 4.73 24.81
CA LEU A 463 -0.57 3.63 24.73
C LEU A 463 -0.47 2.75 25.96
N ARG A 464 -1.62 2.29 26.45
CA ARG A 464 -1.74 1.28 27.51
C ARG A 464 -2.70 0.18 27.07
N LEU A 465 -2.32 -1.07 27.27
CA LEU A 465 -3.20 -2.21 27.03
C LEU A 465 -4.21 -2.30 28.17
N LEU A 466 -5.50 -2.15 27.85
CA LEU A 466 -6.59 -2.27 28.84
C LEU A 466 -7.14 -3.68 28.90
N ALA A 467 -7.35 -4.31 27.75
CA ALA A 467 -7.97 -5.62 27.66
C ALA A 467 -7.62 -6.31 26.34
N GLY A 468 -7.78 -7.63 26.32
CA GLY A 468 -7.63 -8.43 25.12
C GLY A 468 -8.82 -9.37 24.93
N TYR A 469 -9.24 -9.51 23.68
CA TYR A 469 -10.38 -10.32 23.27
C TYR A 469 -9.95 -11.30 22.19
N ARG A 470 -10.47 -12.51 22.23
CA ARG A 470 -10.36 -13.51 21.18
C ARG A 470 -11.56 -13.35 20.27
N LEU A 471 -11.34 -13.21 18.97
CA LEU A 471 -12.45 -13.25 18.03
C LEU A 471 -12.79 -14.71 17.70
N THR A 472 -14.00 -15.12 18.05
CA THR A 472 -14.56 -16.41 17.64
C THR A 472 -14.88 -16.42 16.15
N GLY A 473 -14.98 -17.60 15.54
CA GLY A 473 -15.41 -17.74 14.14
C GLY A 473 -16.80 -17.16 13.85
N ALA A 474 -17.63 -16.96 14.88
CA ALA A 474 -18.94 -16.31 14.78
C ALA A 474 -18.87 -14.77 14.87
N GLY A 475 -17.67 -14.19 14.97
CA GLY A 475 -17.47 -12.75 15.12
C GLY A 475 -17.78 -12.22 16.52
N ARG A 476 -18.03 -13.09 17.51
CA ARG A 476 -18.16 -12.70 18.92
C ARG A 476 -16.79 -12.48 19.53
N LEU A 477 -16.67 -11.45 20.36
CA LEU A 477 -15.49 -11.15 21.15
C LEU A 477 -15.62 -11.87 22.50
N GLU A 478 -14.73 -12.82 22.75
CA GLU A 478 -14.60 -13.46 24.06
C GLU A 478 -13.43 -12.82 24.79
N PRO A 479 -13.61 -12.29 26.01
CA PRO A 479 -12.48 -11.79 26.78
C PRO A 479 -11.48 -12.92 26.97
N VAL A 480 -10.22 -12.66 26.64
CA VAL A 480 -9.13 -13.55 27.04
C VAL A 480 -8.93 -13.22 28.51
N GLY A 481 -9.24 -14.18 29.39
CA GLY A 481 -8.90 -14.04 30.80
C GLY A 481 -7.44 -13.65 30.91
N GLU A 482 -7.08 -12.93 31.96
CA GLU A 482 -5.70 -13.01 32.44
C GLU A 482 -5.50 -14.48 32.80
N ASP A 483 -5.12 -15.29 31.81
CA ASP A 483 -4.67 -16.65 31.99
C ASP A 483 -3.48 -16.47 32.92
N ARG A 484 -3.77 -16.59 34.22
CA ARG A 484 -2.84 -16.53 35.32
C ARG A 484 -1.89 -17.67 34.98
N GLU A 485 -0.77 -17.35 34.31
CA GLU A 485 0.18 -18.35 33.83
C GLU A 485 0.38 -19.33 34.99
N ASP A 486 0.10 -20.61 34.73
CA ASP A 486 0.10 -21.64 35.76
C ASP A 486 1.40 -21.49 36.53
N PRO A 487 1.35 -21.30 37.87
CA PRO A 487 2.50 -20.90 38.66
C PRO A 487 3.67 -21.89 38.58
N GLU A 488 3.47 -23.08 38.01
CA GLU A 488 4.45 -24.14 37.83
C GLU A 488 5.46 -23.89 36.69
N ASP A 489 5.18 -23.01 35.72
CA ASP A 489 6.14 -22.66 34.64
C ASP A 489 7.06 -21.47 35.00
N ARG A 490 6.93 -20.92 36.22
CA ARG A 490 7.76 -19.82 36.71
C ARG A 490 9.08 -20.39 37.25
N GLU A 491 9.94 -20.86 36.34
CA GLU A 491 11.28 -21.34 36.69
C GLU A 491 12.00 -20.31 37.58
N ASP A 492 12.39 -20.80 38.76
CA ASP A 492 12.89 -20.06 39.90
C ASP A 492 13.98 -19.04 39.57
N GLY A 493 13.80 -17.81 40.04
CA GLY A 493 14.91 -16.91 40.34
C GLY A 493 15.12 -15.72 39.41
N ALA A 494 14.29 -14.68 39.56
CA ALA A 494 14.75 -13.30 39.41
C ALA A 494 13.84 -12.36 40.21
N ASP A 495 14.46 -11.60 41.10
CA ASP A 495 13.83 -10.77 42.13
C ASP A 495 12.68 -9.91 41.61
N GLY A 496 11.54 -10.08 42.28
CA GLY A 496 10.34 -9.29 42.08
C GLY A 496 10.57 -7.81 42.37
N ALA A 497 10.06 -6.99 41.46
CA ALA A 497 9.61 -5.65 41.80
C ALA A 497 8.16 -5.51 41.32
N ASP A 498 7.28 -5.34 42.30
CA ASP A 498 5.84 -5.08 42.23
C ASP A 498 5.49 -3.87 41.36
N GLY A 499 5.58 -4.01 40.05
CA GLY A 499 4.99 -3.08 39.10
C GLY A 499 3.70 -3.67 38.57
N ALA A 500 2.55 -3.15 38.98
CA ALA A 500 1.25 -3.46 38.37
C ALA A 500 1.38 -3.43 36.83
N ASP A 501 1.27 -4.60 36.20
CA ASP A 501 1.69 -4.87 34.81
C ASP A 501 0.90 -4.04 33.76
N GLY A 502 -0.18 -3.37 34.19
CA GLY A 502 -1.04 -2.54 33.35
C GLY A 502 -0.45 -1.19 32.91
N ASP A 503 0.62 -0.67 33.53
CA ASP A 503 1.19 0.63 33.16
C ASP A 503 2.36 0.57 32.16
N ARG A 504 2.69 -0.62 31.66
CA ARG A 504 3.77 -0.76 30.67
C ARG A 504 3.35 -0.17 29.32
N PRO A 505 4.19 0.67 28.69
CA PRO A 505 3.89 1.21 27.38
C PRO A 505 3.86 0.08 26.35
N VAL A 506 2.91 0.18 25.41
CA VAL A 506 2.78 -0.76 24.30
C VAL A 506 4.08 -0.76 23.47
N ARG A 507 4.44 -1.93 22.95
CA ARG A 507 5.60 -2.10 22.05
C ARG A 507 5.16 -2.70 20.73
N ILE A 508 5.89 -2.40 19.66
CA ILE A 508 5.79 -3.10 18.37
C ILE A 508 6.88 -4.16 18.29
N ASP A 509 6.54 -5.33 17.75
CA ASP A 509 7.50 -6.32 17.26
C ASP A 509 7.49 -6.31 15.73
N CYS A 510 8.64 -6.01 15.12
CA CYS A 510 8.78 -5.92 13.66
C CYS A 510 8.66 -7.31 13.02
N ASP A 511 7.44 -7.71 12.68
CA ASP A 511 7.12 -9.04 12.15
C ASP A 511 6.19 -8.96 10.94
N GLY A 512 6.39 -9.86 9.98
CA GLY A 512 5.54 -9.92 8.77
C GLY A 512 5.80 -8.85 7.71
N ALA A 513 6.89 -8.08 7.81
CA ALA A 513 7.20 -7.03 6.83
C ALA A 513 7.19 -7.55 5.38
N TRP A 514 6.60 -6.79 4.47
CA TRP A 514 6.37 -7.15 3.06
C TRP A 514 7.63 -7.67 2.33
N HIS A 515 8.82 -7.22 2.73
CA HIS A 515 10.09 -7.68 2.16
C HIS A 515 10.55 -9.06 2.60
N GLY A 516 9.90 -9.68 3.58
CA GLY A 516 10.19 -11.06 4.01
C GLY A 516 11.53 -11.23 4.73
N VAL A 517 12.12 -10.14 5.25
CA VAL A 517 13.32 -10.22 6.10
C VAL A 517 12.84 -10.21 7.54
N PRO A 518 12.93 -11.34 8.28
CA PRO A 518 12.36 -11.43 9.62
C PRO A 518 13.00 -10.44 10.59
N GLY A 519 12.19 -9.81 11.44
CA GLY A 519 12.65 -8.88 12.47
C GLY A 519 12.99 -7.48 11.97
N LEU A 520 12.81 -7.16 10.69
CA LEU A 520 12.96 -5.80 10.15
C LEU A 520 11.58 -5.24 9.77
N PRO A 521 11.32 -3.94 10.00
CA PRO A 521 10.06 -3.30 9.62
C PRO A 521 9.98 -3.02 8.10
N GLY A 522 8.78 -2.83 7.57
CA GLY A 522 8.51 -2.44 6.20
C GLY A 522 9.16 -1.12 5.80
N ASP A 523 9.23 -0.19 6.77
CA ASP A 523 9.80 1.17 6.71
C ASP A 523 11.34 1.25 6.78
N VAL A 524 12.05 0.18 6.42
CA VAL A 524 13.52 0.17 6.34
C VAL A 524 14.10 1.26 5.42
N ARG A 525 15.34 1.69 5.71
CA ARG A 525 16.13 2.52 4.80
C ARG A 525 16.56 1.70 3.58
N ARG A 526 16.24 2.22 2.40
CA ARG A 526 16.46 1.52 1.12
C ARG A 526 17.79 1.96 0.49
N TRP A 527 18.50 1.01 -0.11
CA TRP A 527 19.76 1.24 -0.80
C TRP A 527 19.77 0.64 -2.22
N PRO A 528 20.47 1.26 -3.17
CA PRO A 528 20.97 2.63 -3.12
C PRO A 528 19.81 3.64 -3.10
N SER A 529 20.04 4.82 -2.55
CA SER A 529 19.07 5.92 -2.58
C SER A 529 18.92 6.53 -3.99
N SER A 530 19.95 6.38 -4.83
CA SER A 530 20.02 6.86 -6.21
C SER A 530 19.99 5.71 -7.24
N ARG A 531 19.99 6.06 -8.54
CA ARG A 531 19.67 5.19 -9.70
C ARG A 531 20.16 3.74 -9.58
N VAL A 532 21.46 3.53 -9.50
CA VAL A 532 22.10 2.20 -9.49
C VAL A 532 23.41 2.31 -8.71
N SER A 533 23.76 1.26 -7.97
CA SER A 533 25.08 1.10 -7.36
C SER A 533 25.58 -0.34 -7.48
N TRP A 534 26.80 -0.58 -7.03
CA TRP A 534 27.45 -1.89 -7.07
C TRP A 534 27.63 -2.44 -5.67
N ALA A 535 27.34 -3.73 -5.51
CA ALA A 535 27.56 -4.46 -4.27
C ALA A 535 28.11 -5.85 -4.59
N PHE A 536 28.60 -6.53 -3.56
CA PHE A 536 29.11 -7.88 -3.68
C PHE A 536 28.27 -8.84 -2.85
N ALA A 537 28.09 -10.08 -3.33
CA ALA A 537 27.45 -11.14 -2.57
C ALA A 537 28.39 -12.33 -2.48
N LEU A 538 28.56 -12.87 -1.27
CA LEU A 538 29.31 -14.10 -1.04
C LEU A 538 28.33 -15.26 -1.01
N VAL A 539 28.55 -16.27 -1.85
CA VAL A 539 27.61 -17.37 -2.04
C VAL A 539 28.36 -18.70 -2.05
N PRO A 540 27.81 -19.80 -1.52
CA PRO A 540 28.47 -21.10 -1.60
C PRO A 540 28.76 -21.49 -3.05
N ALA A 541 29.97 -21.97 -3.33
CA ALA A 541 30.36 -22.45 -4.66
C ALA A 541 29.64 -23.75 -5.06
N ARG A 542 29.20 -24.50 -4.05
CA ARG A 542 28.38 -25.72 -4.16
C ARG A 542 27.20 -25.57 -3.21
N GLY A 543 26.00 -25.88 -3.67
CA GLY A 543 24.82 -25.86 -2.81
C GLY A 543 23.55 -25.47 -3.54
N SER A 544 22.42 -25.71 -2.89
CA SER A 544 21.08 -25.47 -3.41
C SER A 544 20.81 -23.98 -3.70
N ALA A 545 19.64 -23.73 -4.30
CA ALA A 545 19.06 -22.46 -4.69
C ALA A 545 19.46 -21.24 -3.81
N PRO A 546 19.39 -20.00 -4.35
CA PRO A 546 19.69 -18.80 -3.58
C PRO A 546 18.91 -18.77 -2.25
N PRO A 547 19.46 -18.16 -1.18
CA PRO A 547 18.81 -18.13 0.13
C PRO A 547 17.35 -17.70 0.01
N ARG A 548 16.43 -18.52 0.54
CA ARG A 548 14.97 -18.36 0.32
C ARG A 548 14.42 -17.01 0.78
N ARG A 549 15.03 -16.39 1.80
CA ARG A 549 14.52 -15.16 2.41
C ARG A 549 15.29 -13.92 1.95
N TRP A 550 16.60 -13.92 2.07
CA TRP A 550 17.41 -12.75 1.74
C TRP A 550 18.89 -13.08 1.57
N LEU A 551 19.60 -12.21 0.84
CA LEU A 551 21.01 -12.33 0.52
C LEU A 551 21.80 -11.20 1.18
N ARG A 552 22.86 -11.55 1.92
CA ARG A 552 23.81 -10.56 2.47
C ARG A 552 24.59 -9.92 1.33
N LEU A 553 24.62 -8.59 1.32
CA LEU A 553 25.40 -7.80 0.39
C LEU A 553 26.50 -7.04 1.12
N TYR A 554 27.63 -6.84 0.44
CA TYR A 554 28.79 -6.10 0.89
C TYR A 554 29.00 -4.89 -0.02
N ARG A 555 29.34 -3.73 0.56
CA ARG A 555 29.69 -2.52 -0.22
C ARG A 555 31.07 -2.62 -0.86
N ARG A 556 31.96 -3.43 -0.28
CA ARG A 556 33.30 -3.72 -0.75
C ARG A 556 33.48 -5.24 -0.84
N PRO A 557 34.37 -5.77 -1.69
CA PRO A 557 34.70 -7.19 -1.71
C PRO A 557 35.15 -7.64 -0.31
N PRO A 558 34.51 -8.65 0.30
CA PRO A 558 35.04 -9.27 1.52
C PRO A 558 36.32 -10.07 1.21
N ALA A 559 37.03 -10.53 2.22
CA ALA A 559 38.18 -11.43 2.03
C ALA A 559 37.76 -12.74 1.34
N PRO A 560 38.63 -13.38 0.53
CA PRO A 560 38.39 -14.71 -0.03
C PRO A 560 38.06 -15.74 1.02
N VAL A 561 37.02 -16.53 0.76
CA VAL A 561 36.59 -17.65 1.61
C VAL A 561 36.54 -18.88 0.74
N ASP A 562 37.29 -19.92 1.13
CA ASP A 562 37.30 -21.18 0.41
C ASP A 562 35.90 -21.78 0.31
N GLY A 563 35.63 -22.45 -0.81
CA GLY A 563 34.32 -23.01 -1.10
C GLY A 563 33.22 -21.99 -1.39
N HIS A 564 33.55 -20.69 -1.54
CA HIS A 564 32.60 -19.64 -1.90
C HIS A 564 32.95 -18.95 -3.23
N LEU A 565 31.92 -18.38 -3.85
CA LEU A 565 32.02 -17.48 -4.98
C LEU A 565 31.65 -16.07 -4.53
N LEU A 566 32.33 -15.09 -5.11
CA LEU A 566 31.94 -13.68 -4.98
C LEU A 566 31.21 -13.25 -6.25
N LEU A 567 30.01 -12.71 -6.09
CA LEU A 567 29.23 -12.11 -7.18
C LEU A 567 29.33 -10.59 -7.10
N GLU A 568 29.76 -9.93 -8.17
CA GLU A 568 29.64 -8.47 -8.33
C GLU A 568 28.27 -8.15 -8.92
N LEU A 569 27.42 -7.49 -8.15
CA LEU A 569 26.02 -7.24 -8.45
C LEU A 569 25.75 -5.77 -8.74
N ARG A 570 25.01 -5.51 -9.82
CA ARG A 570 24.35 -4.24 -10.10
C ARG A 570 23.05 -4.20 -9.31
N VAL A 571 22.93 -3.22 -8.41
CA VAL A 571 21.77 -3.06 -7.53
C VAL A 571 21.02 -1.77 -7.91
N PRO A 572 19.80 -1.86 -8.47
CA PRO A 572 18.98 -0.68 -8.76
C PRO A 572 18.48 0.00 -7.48
N ALA A 573 18.11 1.28 -7.62
CA ALA A 573 17.55 2.12 -6.55
C ALA A 573 16.51 1.38 -5.69
N GLY A 574 16.75 1.40 -4.39
CA GLY A 574 15.88 0.84 -3.35
C GLY A 574 15.61 -0.66 -3.43
N ARG A 575 16.50 -1.44 -4.05
CA ARG A 575 16.37 -2.92 -4.11
C ARG A 575 17.07 -3.65 -2.97
N ALA A 576 17.95 -2.99 -2.22
CA ALA A 576 18.50 -3.50 -0.98
C ALA A 576 18.02 -2.68 0.23
N ILE A 577 18.31 -3.21 1.41
CA ILE A 577 18.09 -2.60 2.71
C ILE A 577 19.45 -2.16 3.25
N ASP A 578 19.53 -0.91 3.70
CA ASP A 578 20.68 -0.36 4.42
C ASP A 578 20.53 -0.66 5.92
N VAL A 579 21.21 -1.69 6.41
CA VAL A 579 21.00 -2.18 7.78
C VAL A 579 21.48 -1.18 8.83
N PRO A 580 22.70 -0.58 8.74
CA PRO A 580 23.12 0.47 9.67
C PRO A 580 22.16 1.65 9.69
N ALA A 581 21.81 2.20 8.52
CA ALA A 581 20.91 3.35 8.47
C ALA A 581 19.49 3.02 8.97
N THR A 582 19.05 1.77 8.84
CA THR A 582 17.79 1.30 9.45
C THR A 582 17.92 1.19 10.97
N ALA A 583 19.00 0.62 11.48
CA ALA A 583 19.26 0.50 12.92
C ALA A 583 19.33 1.89 13.58
N ASP A 584 20.00 2.87 12.97
CA ASP A 584 20.11 4.24 13.51
C ASP A 584 18.75 4.96 13.66
N VAL A 585 17.77 4.62 12.82
CA VAL A 585 16.39 5.11 12.95
C VAL A 585 15.70 4.41 14.12
N LEU A 586 15.88 3.09 14.24
CA LEU A 586 15.21 2.27 15.25
C LEU A 586 15.77 2.47 16.65
N ASP A 587 17.05 2.82 16.79
CA ASP A 587 17.68 3.16 18.08
C ASP A 587 17.00 4.36 18.76
N ARG A 588 16.25 5.17 18.00
CA ARG A 588 15.47 6.32 18.51
C ARG A 588 14.04 5.96 18.90
N LEU A 589 13.64 4.69 18.75
CA LEU A 589 12.28 4.19 18.97
C LEU A 589 12.31 3.04 20.00
N PRO A 590 12.43 3.35 21.30
CA PRO A 590 12.65 2.34 22.35
C PRO A 590 11.50 1.32 22.48
N SER A 591 10.30 1.69 22.03
CA SER A 591 9.13 0.81 22.00
C SER A 591 9.07 -0.11 20.78
N VAL A 592 10.11 -0.14 19.93
CA VAL A 592 10.18 -1.01 18.75
C VAL A 592 11.21 -2.10 18.94
N ARG A 593 10.77 -3.36 18.86
CA ARG A 593 11.63 -4.53 18.87
C ARG A 593 11.96 -4.94 17.43
N SER A 594 13.25 -5.00 17.13
CA SER A 594 13.76 -5.33 15.80
C SER A 594 15.10 -6.05 15.86
N ARG A 595 15.41 -6.82 14.82
CA ARG A 595 16.71 -7.45 14.59
C ARG A 595 17.75 -6.53 13.94
N ALA A 596 17.41 -5.27 13.63
CA ALA A 596 18.33 -4.36 12.96
C ALA A 596 19.63 -4.15 13.74
N GLY A 597 19.54 -3.95 15.07
CA GLY A 597 20.72 -3.81 15.94
C GLY A 597 21.60 -5.07 15.96
N GLN A 598 20.99 -6.26 16.03
CA GLN A 598 21.69 -7.54 15.97
C GLN A 598 22.38 -7.75 14.61
N LEU A 599 21.70 -7.43 13.50
CA LEU A 599 22.27 -7.52 12.16
C LEU A 599 23.43 -6.53 11.97
N ARG A 600 23.31 -5.31 12.51
CA ARG A 600 24.39 -4.31 12.54
C ARG A 600 25.59 -4.83 13.33
N ALA A 601 25.36 -5.39 14.53
CA ALA A 601 26.42 -5.99 15.36
C ALA A 601 27.10 -7.19 14.67
N ALA A 602 26.36 -7.96 13.87
CA ALA A 602 26.91 -9.03 13.03
C ALA A 602 27.63 -8.53 11.76
N GLY A 603 27.81 -7.21 11.60
CA GLY A 603 28.50 -6.59 10.47
C GLY A 603 27.74 -6.71 9.14
N VAL A 604 26.42 -6.94 9.17
CA VAL A 604 25.59 -6.97 7.96
C VAL A 604 25.37 -5.53 7.49
N ALA A 605 26.01 -5.13 6.39
CA ALA A 605 25.89 -3.79 5.86
C ALA A 605 24.63 -3.60 5.00
N LEU A 606 24.38 -4.56 4.10
CA LEU A 606 23.29 -4.50 3.13
C LEU A 606 22.58 -5.85 3.05
N ILE A 607 21.27 -5.82 2.82
CA ILE A 607 20.45 -7.02 2.58
C ILE A 607 19.66 -6.87 1.29
N ALA A 608 19.72 -7.86 0.41
CA ALA A 608 18.81 -8.00 -0.73
C ALA A 608 17.68 -8.98 -0.38
N PRO A 609 16.43 -8.52 -0.25
CA PRO A 609 15.29 -9.42 -0.09
C PRO A 609 15.08 -10.34 -1.29
N SER A 610 14.61 -11.57 -1.09
CA SER A 610 14.51 -12.58 -2.16
C SER A 610 13.63 -12.17 -3.34
N ARG A 611 12.50 -11.51 -3.07
CA ARG A 611 11.62 -10.92 -4.09
C ARG A 611 12.28 -9.90 -5.03
N ASN A 612 13.46 -9.40 -4.66
CA ASN A 612 14.23 -8.47 -5.48
C ASN A 612 15.32 -9.16 -6.30
N TYR A 613 15.56 -10.46 -6.16
CA TYR A 613 16.64 -11.17 -6.88
C TYR A 613 16.52 -11.01 -8.40
N ASP A 614 15.31 -11.10 -8.96
CA ASP A 614 15.06 -10.91 -10.40
C ASP A 614 15.40 -9.50 -10.90
N ARG A 615 15.60 -8.55 -9.97
CA ARG A 615 15.94 -7.15 -10.25
C ARG A 615 17.41 -6.85 -10.02
N LEU A 616 18.21 -7.83 -9.62
CA LEU A 616 19.65 -7.70 -9.44
C LEU A 616 20.36 -8.36 -10.63
N ASP A 617 21.35 -7.67 -11.19
CA ASP A 617 22.15 -8.25 -12.27
C ASP A 617 23.53 -8.62 -11.75
N ALA A 618 23.90 -9.90 -11.84
CA ALA A 618 25.26 -10.34 -11.61
C ALA A 618 26.11 -10.03 -12.85
N ARG A 619 27.13 -9.19 -12.69
CA ARG A 619 28.03 -8.78 -13.77
C ARG A 619 29.26 -9.68 -13.87
N ARG A 620 29.84 -10.03 -12.73
CA ARG A 620 31.06 -10.84 -12.65
C ARG A 620 30.96 -11.83 -11.52
N VAL A 621 31.63 -12.97 -11.71
CA VAL A 621 31.77 -14.03 -10.71
C VAL A 621 33.25 -14.25 -10.46
N PHE A 622 33.62 -14.33 -9.19
CA PHE A 622 34.97 -14.63 -8.74
C PHE A 622 34.97 -15.88 -7.89
N GLU A 623 36.04 -16.64 -7.96
CA GLU A 623 36.34 -17.80 -7.14
C GLU A 623 37.51 -17.47 -6.21
N ALA A 624 37.50 -18.02 -5.00
CA ALA A 624 38.62 -17.90 -4.07
C ALA A 624 39.79 -18.77 -4.58
N VAL A 625 40.98 -18.19 -4.70
CA VAL A 625 42.22 -18.88 -5.07
C VAL A 625 43.31 -18.39 -4.13
N GLY A 626 43.52 -19.14 -3.05
CA GLY A 626 44.37 -18.70 -1.94
C GLY A 626 43.85 -17.37 -1.36
N PRO A 627 44.71 -16.36 -1.16
CA PRO A 627 44.31 -15.08 -0.56
C PRO A 627 43.66 -14.11 -1.56
N ALA A 628 43.38 -14.52 -2.80
CA ALA A 628 42.89 -13.63 -3.85
C ALA A 628 41.55 -14.09 -4.47
N TRP A 629 40.73 -13.12 -4.87
CA TRP A 629 39.58 -13.36 -5.73
C TRP A 629 40.02 -13.44 -7.20
N ARG A 630 39.91 -14.62 -7.81
CA ARG A 630 40.18 -14.80 -9.25
C ARG A 630 38.87 -14.75 -10.02
N ARG A 631 38.80 -13.92 -11.07
CA ARG A 631 37.61 -13.86 -11.93
C ARG A 631 37.41 -15.18 -12.66
N ARG A 632 36.22 -15.77 -12.55
CA ARG A 632 35.84 -16.97 -13.29
C ARG A 632 35.56 -16.59 -14.76
N ARG A 633 36.30 -17.21 -15.69
CA ARG A 633 36.11 -16.99 -17.13
C ARG A 633 34.89 -17.76 -17.64
N GLY A 634 34.16 -17.17 -18.59
CA GLY A 634 33.04 -17.83 -19.29
C GLY A 634 31.69 -17.81 -18.56
N THR A 635 31.54 -17.11 -17.44
CA THR A 635 30.22 -16.91 -16.81
C THR A 635 29.57 -15.64 -17.38
N PRO A 636 28.51 -15.75 -18.22
CA PRO A 636 27.82 -14.58 -18.73
C PRO A 636 27.12 -13.85 -17.58
N GLY A 637 27.14 -12.52 -17.62
CA GLY A 637 26.34 -11.70 -16.71
C GLY A 637 24.84 -11.79 -17.02
N GLY A 638 24.00 -11.34 -16.10
CA GLY A 638 22.55 -11.31 -16.27
C GLY A 638 21.82 -11.29 -14.93
N ALA A 639 20.49 -11.47 -14.98
CA ALA A 639 19.66 -11.55 -13.78
C ALA A 639 20.18 -12.60 -12.80
N LEU A 640 20.23 -12.26 -11.51
CA LEU A 640 20.84 -13.07 -10.47
C LEU A 640 20.34 -14.53 -10.44
N PRO A 641 19.03 -14.84 -10.52
CA PRO A 641 18.58 -16.24 -10.55
C PRO A 641 19.12 -17.02 -11.75
N ALA A 642 19.19 -16.39 -12.94
CA ALA A 642 19.68 -17.05 -14.14
C ALA A 642 21.19 -17.32 -14.07
N VAL A 643 21.97 -16.37 -13.53
CA VAL A 643 23.41 -16.57 -13.28
C VAL A 643 23.61 -17.65 -12.23
N TRP A 644 22.79 -17.66 -11.17
CA TRP A 644 22.85 -18.68 -10.12
C TRP A 644 22.61 -20.08 -10.67
N SER A 645 21.54 -20.30 -11.45
CA SER A 645 21.24 -21.60 -12.05
C SER A 645 22.39 -22.10 -12.94
N LYS A 646 23.04 -21.20 -13.70
CA LYS A 646 24.22 -21.56 -14.52
C LYS A 646 25.43 -21.94 -13.68
N LEU A 647 25.62 -21.31 -12.51
CA LEU A 647 26.70 -21.68 -11.59
C LEU A 647 26.50 -23.10 -11.02
N GLN A 648 25.24 -23.53 -10.87
CA GLN A 648 24.89 -24.87 -10.38
C GLN A 648 24.95 -25.96 -11.46
N ALA A 649 24.65 -25.62 -12.71
CA ALA A 649 24.57 -26.59 -13.81
C ALA A 649 25.93 -27.17 -14.26
N ARG A 650 27.06 -26.70 -13.73
CA ARG A 650 28.37 -27.19 -14.16
C ARG A 650 28.66 -28.57 -13.55
N PRO A 651 28.97 -29.59 -14.37
CA PRO A 651 29.20 -30.94 -13.88
C PRO A 651 30.35 -30.99 -12.87
N ARG A 652 30.26 -31.92 -11.91
CA ARG A 652 31.44 -32.45 -11.23
C ARG A 652 32.43 -32.79 -12.35
N VAL A 653 33.61 -32.19 -12.32
CA VAL A 653 34.74 -32.76 -13.05
C VAL A 653 34.98 -34.08 -12.32
N ASP A 654 34.47 -35.17 -12.89
CA ASP A 654 34.80 -36.54 -12.51
C ASP A 654 36.26 -36.80 -12.89
N GLY A 655 37.15 -36.07 -12.23
CA GLY A 655 38.58 -36.29 -12.23
C GLY A 655 38.95 -37.00 -10.93
N GLY A 656 38.37 -38.18 -10.71
CA GLY A 656 39.02 -39.15 -9.86
C GLY A 656 40.40 -39.45 -10.47
N PRO A 657 41.47 -39.55 -9.67
CA PRO A 657 42.77 -39.93 -10.20
C PRO A 657 42.64 -41.30 -10.87
N ALA A 658 42.71 -41.34 -12.20
CA ALA A 658 43.00 -42.56 -12.92
C ALA A 658 44.41 -43.00 -12.54
N GLY A 659 44.54 -43.93 -11.59
CA GLY A 659 45.85 -44.39 -11.15
C GLY A 659 45.89 -45.25 -9.90
N ALA A 660 45.29 -46.44 -9.95
CA ALA A 660 45.82 -47.60 -9.23
C ALA A 660 45.60 -48.82 -10.14
N GLY A 661 46.60 -49.12 -10.97
CA GLY A 661 46.63 -50.35 -11.75
C GLY A 661 46.65 -51.59 -10.84
N PRO A 662 46.19 -52.75 -11.33
CA PRO A 662 46.21 -53.97 -10.56
C PRO A 662 47.66 -54.38 -10.27
N VAL A 663 48.02 -54.45 -9.00
CA VAL A 663 49.24 -55.12 -8.53
C VAL A 663 49.03 -56.61 -8.73
N THR A 664 49.76 -57.21 -9.66
CA THR A 664 49.90 -58.66 -9.81
C THR A 664 50.67 -59.22 -8.62
N PRO A 665 50.20 -60.31 -7.97
CA PRO A 665 51.01 -61.00 -6.97
C PRO A 665 52.01 -61.92 -7.67
N GLY A 666 53.29 -61.76 -7.35
CA GLY A 666 54.33 -62.73 -7.63
C GLY A 666 55.15 -62.95 -6.36
N GLY A 667 55.28 -64.21 -5.93
CA GLY A 667 56.08 -64.64 -4.79
C GLY A 667 55.25 -65.20 -3.66
#